data_AF-A0A7Y0AIW9-F1
#
_entry.id   AF-A0A7Y0AIW9-F1
#
_cell.length_a   1.000
_cell.length_b   1.000
_cell.length_c   1.000
_cell.angle_alpha   90.00
_cell.angle_beta   90.00
_cell.angle_gamma   90.00
#
_symmetry.space_group_name_H-M   'P 1'
#
loop_
_entity.id
_entity.type
_entity.pdbx_description
1 polymer ?
#
loop_
_entity_poly.entity_id
_entity_poly.type
_entity_poly.pdbx_seq_one_letter_code
_entity_poly.pdbx_strand_id
1 'polypeptide(L)'
;MEHELTFQKIKEQVELPELLSHFGYNLRKGEHLGKGKWHVFEGDDTLVVFKGRGGDWMYFNAQDDRDKGSVIDWMKNRVSSDRISGIGPLPGRNLWQSVNDHFRAYLNLPEAQRPRLDLPPIVETAPGEKFHSIYTQHCRPLENTAYLEGRGITKSTIDNPQFAGRILNQLYTVQKEGLPAKTYVNTAFPAYHEGRVVGLELKGEGFKGQAPESQFTRSLWLSKLPEGRPAAVLVVSESAIDTLSYAQLHPGESALYASTAGTLTQNKIFELKRLLSEEHIPAIRAAFDNDTQGHHFDTRLLAGLASEQNPMKVVREHEHRLTVEITAAHPAGVQALSQHLKSYNDQATRQYAQENGEQGNPASSQTLRDELIHSNKLGAHTYQFHVPMSREALGAFNQAASQALAFEHRVELVKSQGKDWNQDLKQDQLQRVVQRELGGVDEDQYGFGQQHWDNPPIEGQGKIAKLHEAQAQARRQGERLLVVELRESRDAVALLPTLRENLEKVGLTIDHALKIEPTAAREIATELTLRYRLDSPQLPAISDALDALRQNPRTTVIEPGPDATERRQLAIAQEQQRRAGPELVPSDSPAHDQARQSFIEAAGLVARELRESAATLNAARLQEVSRQLLTKPALEGLNRENVEKVLAVVDKLDTLKDNPAVQQLRQAVRQLEQPAQTQPVPQKPRPGPRL
;
A
#
# COMPACT_ATOMS: atom_id res chain seq x y z
N MET A 1 7.07 -24.50 -50.01
CA MET A 1 6.30 -23.85 -48.94
C MET A 1 7.29 -23.15 -48.06
N GLU A 2 7.25 -21.82 -47.98
CA GLU A 2 8.07 -21.10 -47.00
C GLU A 2 7.48 -21.33 -45.61
N HIS A 3 8.29 -21.82 -44.66
CA HIS A 3 7.83 -21.91 -43.28
C HIS A 3 7.82 -20.53 -42.65
N GLU A 4 6.74 -20.19 -41.97
CA GLU A 4 6.64 -18.93 -41.25
C GLU A 4 7.77 -18.81 -40.19
N LEU A 5 8.44 -17.66 -40.22
CA LEU A 5 9.58 -17.35 -39.35
C LEU A 5 9.03 -16.83 -38.02
N THR A 6 8.82 -17.75 -37.09
CA THR A 6 8.29 -17.44 -35.76
C THR A 6 9.38 -16.86 -34.86
N PHE A 7 8.97 -16.03 -33.90
CA PHE A 7 9.85 -15.45 -32.88
C PHE A 7 10.68 -16.49 -32.11
N GLN A 8 10.13 -17.69 -31.87
CA GLN A 8 10.87 -18.79 -31.26
C GLN A 8 12.04 -19.26 -32.14
N LYS A 9 11.83 -19.50 -33.44
CA LYS A 9 12.89 -19.85 -34.39
C LYS A 9 13.94 -18.76 -34.52
N ILE A 10 13.56 -17.48 -34.43
CA ILE A 10 14.50 -16.36 -34.45
C ILE A 10 15.45 -16.41 -33.25
N LYS A 11 14.94 -16.69 -32.04
CA LYS A 11 15.78 -16.87 -30.85
C LYS A 11 16.70 -18.09 -30.93
N GLU A 12 16.25 -19.15 -31.59
CA GLU A 12 17.00 -20.40 -31.80
C GLU A 12 18.06 -20.32 -32.91
N GLN A 13 17.93 -19.38 -33.86
CA GLN A 13 18.76 -19.31 -35.08
C GLN A 13 19.58 -18.01 -35.21
N VAL A 14 19.38 -17.02 -34.33
CA VAL A 14 20.08 -15.73 -34.39
C VAL A 14 20.88 -15.49 -33.11
N GLU A 15 22.19 -15.72 -33.20
CA GLU A 15 23.15 -15.32 -32.18
C GLU A 15 23.26 -13.78 -32.17
N LEU A 16 22.73 -13.14 -31.12
CA LEU A 16 22.72 -11.68 -30.98
C LEU A 16 24.12 -11.04 -31.11
N PRO A 17 25.22 -11.61 -30.57
CA PRO A 17 26.56 -11.07 -30.80
C PRO A 17 26.95 -10.96 -32.28
N GLU A 18 26.60 -11.96 -33.09
CA GLU A 18 26.92 -12.02 -34.52
C GLU A 18 26.03 -11.08 -35.34
N LEU A 19 24.75 -10.97 -34.96
CA LEU A 19 23.82 -9.99 -35.50
C LEU A 19 24.29 -8.55 -35.25
N LEU A 20 24.76 -8.24 -34.04
CA LEU A 20 25.28 -6.92 -33.69
C LEU A 20 26.50 -6.55 -34.55
N SER A 21 27.47 -7.45 -34.72
CA SER A 21 28.63 -7.17 -35.57
C SER A 21 28.31 -7.14 -37.07
N HIS A 22 27.22 -7.76 -37.53
CA HIS A 22 26.75 -7.58 -38.91
C HIS A 22 26.27 -6.14 -39.16
N PHE A 23 25.60 -5.56 -38.15
CA PHE A 23 25.13 -4.17 -38.16
C PHE A 23 26.14 -3.18 -37.54
N GLY A 24 27.44 -3.48 -37.62
CA GLY A 24 28.53 -2.53 -37.37
C GLY A 24 29.01 -2.39 -35.92
N TYR A 25 28.44 -3.13 -34.95
CA TYR A 25 28.91 -3.08 -33.57
C TYR A 25 30.21 -3.88 -33.36
N ASN A 26 31.16 -3.29 -32.66
CA ASN A 26 32.47 -3.87 -32.40
C ASN A 26 32.54 -4.43 -30.98
N LEU A 27 33.00 -5.68 -30.82
CA LEU A 27 33.22 -6.29 -29.51
C LEU A 27 34.39 -5.60 -28.79
N ARG A 28 34.12 -4.94 -27.66
CA ARG A 28 35.14 -4.28 -26.85
C ARG A 28 36.05 -5.30 -26.16
N LYS A 29 37.37 -5.15 -26.32
CA LYS A 29 38.40 -6.04 -25.72
C LYS A 29 39.14 -5.32 -24.59
N GLY A 30 39.42 -6.02 -23.49
CA GLY A 30 40.16 -5.50 -22.34
C GLY A 30 40.20 -6.49 -21.17
N GLU A 31 41.22 -6.39 -20.31
CA GLU A 31 41.55 -7.44 -19.32
C GLU A 31 40.42 -7.78 -18.33
N HIS A 32 39.61 -6.79 -17.93
CA HIS A 32 38.48 -7.02 -17.02
C HIS A 32 37.25 -7.66 -17.68
N LEU A 33 37.18 -7.73 -19.02
CA LEU A 33 36.11 -8.44 -19.74
C LEU A 33 36.33 -9.96 -19.79
N GLY A 34 37.53 -10.45 -19.46
CA GLY A 34 37.90 -11.88 -19.48
C GLY A 34 37.27 -12.77 -18.41
N LYS A 35 36.13 -12.36 -17.80
CA LYS A 35 35.46 -13.10 -16.70
C LYS A 35 34.07 -13.64 -17.03
N GLY A 36 33.74 -13.83 -18.31
CA GLY A 36 32.73 -14.82 -18.76
C GLY A 36 31.32 -14.71 -18.15
N LYS A 37 30.82 -13.50 -17.89
CA LYS A 37 29.42 -13.27 -17.44
C LYS A 37 28.61 -12.34 -18.36
N TRP A 38 29.26 -11.57 -19.24
CA TRP A 38 28.64 -10.77 -20.31
C TRP A 38 29.69 -10.34 -21.35
N HIS A 39 29.24 -9.86 -22.50
CA HIS A 39 30.03 -9.18 -23.53
C HIS A 39 29.60 -7.72 -23.66
N VAL A 40 30.49 -6.85 -24.16
CA VAL A 40 30.18 -5.43 -24.40
C VAL A 40 30.47 -5.08 -25.85
N PHE A 41 29.46 -4.56 -26.53
CA PHE A 41 29.48 -4.18 -27.94
C PHE A 41 29.36 -2.66 -28.07
N GLU A 42 30.20 -2.06 -28.91
CA GLU A 42 30.25 -0.61 -29.13
C GLU A 42 29.99 -0.29 -30.61
N GLY A 43 28.91 0.45 -30.87
CA GLY A 43 28.52 0.98 -32.17
C GLY A 43 27.96 2.39 -31.97
N ASP A 44 26.78 2.68 -32.54
CA ASP A 44 26.04 3.94 -32.27
C ASP A 44 25.58 4.07 -30.81
N ASP A 45 25.49 2.95 -30.08
CA ASP A 45 25.34 2.86 -28.63
C ASP A 45 26.19 1.71 -28.03
N THR A 46 26.27 1.62 -26.69
CA THR A 46 27.02 0.56 -26.00
C THR A 46 26.07 -0.47 -25.40
N LEU A 47 26.15 -1.71 -25.88
CA LEU A 47 25.24 -2.78 -25.48
C LEU A 47 25.96 -3.83 -24.64
N VAL A 48 25.39 -4.15 -23.47
CA VAL A 48 25.84 -5.25 -22.61
C VAL A 48 24.99 -6.47 -22.91
N VAL A 49 25.62 -7.54 -23.39
CA VAL A 49 24.97 -8.74 -23.96
C VAL A 49 25.28 -9.96 -23.09
N PHE A 50 24.25 -10.75 -22.77
CA PHE A 50 24.35 -11.88 -21.85
C PHE A 50 23.30 -12.97 -22.17
N LYS A 51 23.48 -14.17 -21.61
CA LYS A 51 22.49 -15.25 -21.69
C LYS A 51 21.48 -15.15 -20.53
N GLY A 52 20.19 -15.21 -20.84
CA GLY A 52 19.11 -15.29 -19.86
C GLY A 52 18.92 -16.70 -19.30
N ARG A 53 18.08 -16.86 -18.26
CA ARG A 53 17.78 -18.13 -17.56
C ARG A 53 17.14 -19.26 -18.40
N GLY A 54 17.06 -19.11 -19.71
CA GLY A 54 16.52 -20.11 -20.64
C GLY A 54 17.36 -20.25 -21.91
N GLY A 55 18.65 -19.89 -21.88
CA GLY A 55 19.53 -19.94 -23.06
C GLY A 55 19.32 -18.82 -24.11
N ASP A 56 18.27 -18.03 -23.98
CA ASP A 56 18.01 -16.83 -24.80
C ASP A 56 19.15 -15.79 -24.70
N TRP A 57 19.46 -15.14 -25.82
CA TRP A 57 20.27 -13.93 -25.81
C TRP A 57 19.47 -12.70 -25.39
N MET A 58 20.02 -12.00 -24.40
CA MET A 58 19.47 -10.78 -23.81
C MET A 58 20.50 -9.64 -23.92
N TYR A 59 20.02 -8.41 -23.95
CA TYR A 59 20.86 -7.21 -23.87
C TYR A 59 20.22 -6.13 -22.99
N PHE A 60 21.05 -5.22 -22.52
CA PHE A 60 20.62 -3.86 -22.17
C PHE A 60 21.60 -2.83 -22.74
N ASN A 61 21.07 -1.70 -23.16
CA ASN A 61 21.84 -0.53 -23.55
C ASN A 61 22.37 0.17 -22.29
N ALA A 62 23.67 0.45 -22.24
CA ALA A 62 24.32 1.08 -21.09
C ALA A 62 23.97 2.57 -20.96
N GLN A 63 23.36 3.18 -21.99
CA GLN A 63 22.99 4.59 -22.04
C GLN A 63 21.46 4.86 -22.08
N ASP A 64 20.62 3.86 -22.34
CA ASP A 64 19.15 3.99 -22.24
C ASP A 64 18.51 2.72 -21.64
N ASP A 65 18.10 2.78 -20.37
CA ASP A 65 17.48 1.66 -19.65
C ASP A 65 16.12 1.19 -20.22
N ARG A 66 15.58 1.88 -21.23
CA ARG A 66 14.37 1.44 -21.97
C ARG A 66 14.73 0.57 -23.18
N ASP A 67 15.97 0.65 -23.67
CA ASP A 67 16.48 -0.15 -24.78
C ASP A 67 17.14 -1.43 -24.24
N LYS A 68 16.28 -2.36 -23.81
CA LYS A 68 16.68 -3.66 -23.25
C LYS A 68 15.66 -4.74 -23.58
N GLY A 69 16.09 -6.00 -23.64
CA GLY A 69 15.23 -7.14 -23.91
C GLY A 69 15.95 -8.28 -24.62
N SER A 70 15.22 -9.02 -25.44
CA SER A 70 15.75 -10.11 -26.26
C SER A 70 16.34 -9.62 -27.59
N VAL A 71 16.95 -10.52 -28.38
CA VAL A 71 17.33 -10.28 -29.78
C VAL A 71 16.19 -9.68 -30.63
N ILE A 72 14.93 -10.04 -30.35
CA ILE A 72 13.74 -9.54 -31.05
C ILE A 72 13.45 -8.09 -30.65
N ASP A 73 13.59 -7.77 -29.36
CA ASP A 73 13.40 -6.41 -28.85
C ASP A 73 14.47 -5.47 -29.37
N TRP A 74 15.71 -5.93 -29.52
CA TRP A 74 16.76 -5.18 -30.19
C TRP A 74 16.37 -4.79 -31.62
N MET A 75 16.04 -5.77 -32.46
CA MET A 75 15.64 -5.53 -33.86
C MET A 75 14.40 -4.62 -33.94
N LYS A 76 13.39 -4.87 -33.10
CA LYS A 76 12.19 -4.01 -32.99
C LYS A 76 12.55 -2.57 -32.64
N ASN A 77 13.45 -2.34 -31.69
CA ASN A 77 13.85 -1.01 -31.26
C ASN A 77 14.68 -0.28 -32.34
N ARG A 78 15.52 -1.00 -33.10
CA ARG A 78 16.28 -0.44 -34.22
C ARG A 78 15.37 -0.11 -35.42
N VAL A 79 14.49 -1.02 -35.85
CA VAL A 79 13.48 -0.76 -36.90
C VAL A 79 12.53 0.38 -36.52
N SER A 80 12.20 0.55 -35.23
CA SER A 80 11.35 1.64 -34.75
C SER A 80 12.06 3.00 -34.62
N SER A 81 13.39 3.05 -34.76
CA SER A 81 14.17 4.28 -34.55
C SER A 81 14.93 4.76 -35.79
N ASP A 82 15.13 3.90 -36.80
CA ASP A 82 15.77 4.22 -38.10
C ASP A 82 17.19 4.81 -37.93
N ARG A 83 17.87 4.47 -36.81
CA ARG A 83 19.19 5.02 -36.44
C ARG A 83 20.36 4.28 -37.07
N ILE A 84 20.20 3.00 -37.36
CA ILE A 84 21.25 2.15 -37.94
C ILE A 84 21.04 2.08 -39.45
N SER A 85 22.05 2.46 -40.22
CA SER A 85 22.03 2.34 -41.67
C SER A 85 21.76 0.89 -42.10
N GLY A 86 20.64 0.65 -42.78
CA GLY A 86 20.16 -0.67 -43.20
C GLY A 86 19.05 -1.28 -42.33
N ILE A 87 18.76 -0.76 -41.13
CA ILE A 87 17.62 -1.20 -40.30
C ILE A 87 16.59 -0.06 -40.15
N GLY A 88 15.56 -0.10 -41.00
CA GLY A 88 14.46 0.87 -41.00
C GLY A 88 13.09 0.25 -41.29
N PRO A 89 12.00 1.00 -41.13
CA PRO A 89 10.64 0.54 -41.46
C PRO A 89 10.47 0.40 -42.99
N LEU A 90 9.99 -0.76 -43.45
CA LEU A 90 9.90 -1.05 -44.89
C LEU A 90 8.60 -0.49 -45.50
N PRO A 91 8.63 0.20 -46.65
CA PRO A 91 7.43 0.72 -47.31
C PRO A 91 6.37 -0.35 -47.58
N GLY A 92 5.13 -0.10 -47.15
CA GLY A 92 4.03 -1.06 -47.31
C GLY A 92 4.04 -2.23 -46.32
N ARG A 93 4.96 -2.27 -45.34
CA ARG A 93 4.97 -3.22 -44.23
C ARG A 93 4.60 -2.54 -42.91
N ASN A 94 4.01 -3.30 -41.98
CA ASN A 94 3.94 -2.87 -40.58
C ASN A 94 5.27 -3.12 -39.85
N LEU A 95 5.39 -2.64 -38.60
CA LEU A 95 6.61 -2.78 -37.78
C LEU A 95 7.07 -4.25 -37.65
N TRP A 96 6.17 -5.16 -37.29
CA TRP A 96 6.51 -6.57 -37.07
C TRP A 96 6.82 -7.32 -38.37
N GLN A 97 6.18 -6.95 -39.47
CA GLN A 97 6.55 -7.43 -40.81
C GLN A 97 7.95 -6.94 -41.21
N SER A 98 8.28 -5.68 -40.93
CA SER A 98 9.62 -5.12 -41.20
C SER A 98 10.69 -5.83 -40.36
N VAL A 99 10.45 -6.03 -39.05
CA VAL A 99 11.32 -6.80 -38.15
C VAL A 99 11.56 -8.22 -38.66
N ASN A 100 10.50 -8.92 -39.06
CA ASN A 100 10.62 -10.29 -39.60
C ASN A 100 11.34 -10.32 -40.96
N ASP A 101 11.14 -9.32 -41.83
CA ASP A 101 11.82 -9.25 -43.12
C ASP A 101 13.30 -8.90 -42.99
N HIS A 102 13.71 -8.10 -41.99
CA HIS A 102 15.12 -7.90 -41.64
C HIS A 102 15.77 -9.18 -41.08
N PHE A 103 15.08 -9.92 -40.21
CA PHE A 103 15.56 -11.24 -39.76
C PHE A 103 15.65 -12.25 -40.91
N ARG A 104 14.69 -12.25 -41.86
CA ARG A 104 14.78 -13.07 -43.08
C ARG A 104 15.98 -12.68 -43.95
N ALA A 105 16.26 -11.39 -44.12
CA ALA A 105 17.40 -10.93 -44.91
C ALA A 105 18.73 -11.45 -44.32
N TYR A 106 18.93 -11.29 -43.01
CA TYR A 106 20.11 -11.81 -42.30
C TYR A 106 20.19 -13.35 -42.36
N LEU A 107 19.08 -14.06 -42.10
CA LEU A 107 19.02 -15.53 -42.13
C LEU A 107 19.10 -16.13 -43.55
N ASN A 108 19.00 -15.32 -44.60
CA ASN A 108 19.23 -15.72 -46.00
C ASN A 108 20.64 -15.40 -46.51
N LEU A 109 21.49 -14.69 -45.74
CA LEU A 109 22.88 -14.46 -46.13
C LEU A 109 23.64 -15.80 -46.22
N PRO A 110 24.50 -16.01 -47.24
CA PRO A 110 25.42 -17.14 -47.27
C PRO A 110 26.23 -17.23 -45.97
N GLU A 111 26.45 -18.44 -45.45
CA GLU A 111 27.08 -18.62 -44.14
C GLU A 111 28.48 -17.99 -44.06
N ALA A 112 29.26 -18.04 -45.15
CA ALA A 112 30.56 -17.40 -45.27
C ALA A 112 30.53 -15.85 -45.31
N GLN A 113 29.34 -15.24 -45.30
CA GLN A 113 29.13 -13.77 -45.23
C GLN A 113 28.55 -13.32 -43.88
N ARG A 114 28.21 -14.25 -42.97
CA ARG A 114 27.80 -13.90 -41.61
C ARG A 114 29.04 -13.73 -40.73
N PRO A 115 29.10 -12.72 -39.85
CA PRO A 115 30.17 -12.62 -38.87
C PRO A 115 30.13 -13.85 -37.96
N ARG A 116 31.26 -14.51 -37.75
CA ARG A 116 31.43 -15.50 -36.70
C ARG A 116 32.32 -14.93 -35.60
N LEU A 117 31.87 -14.99 -34.35
CA LEU A 117 32.60 -14.44 -33.20
C LEU A 117 33.01 -15.57 -32.25
N ASP A 118 34.31 -15.74 -32.04
CA ASP A 118 34.85 -16.56 -30.95
C ASP A 118 34.72 -15.77 -29.64
N LEU A 119 33.96 -16.30 -28.70
CA LEU A 119 33.53 -15.63 -27.47
C LEU A 119 33.86 -16.50 -26.24
N PRO A 120 34.46 -15.92 -25.18
CA PRO A 120 34.71 -16.68 -23.95
C PRO A 120 33.38 -17.10 -23.31
N PRO A 121 33.23 -18.38 -22.88
CA PRO A 121 31.94 -18.94 -22.51
C PRO A 121 31.28 -18.22 -21.32
N ILE A 122 29.97 -18.00 -21.44
CA ILE A 122 29.13 -17.44 -20.38
C ILE A 122 28.66 -18.57 -19.46
N VAL A 123 28.95 -18.48 -18.17
CA VAL A 123 28.60 -19.52 -17.19
C VAL A 123 27.23 -19.25 -16.57
N GLU A 124 26.30 -20.22 -16.66
CA GLU A 124 25.00 -20.14 -15.98
C GLU A 124 25.17 -20.15 -14.45
N THR A 125 24.31 -19.40 -13.74
CA THR A 125 24.44 -19.20 -12.29
C THR A 125 23.55 -20.16 -11.50
N ALA A 126 24.18 -21.10 -10.81
CA ALA A 126 23.51 -22.06 -9.93
C ALA A 126 22.91 -21.38 -8.67
N PRO A 127 21.86 -21.97 -8.05
CA PRO A 127 21.31 -21.45 -6.80
C PRO A 127 22.33 -21.51 -5.66
N GLY A 128 22.70 -20.35 -5.11
CA GLY A 128 23.59 -20.25 -3.94
C GLY A 128 24.73 -19.22 -4.04
N GLU A 129 25.10 -18.75 -5.24
CA GLU A 129 26.01 -17.60 -5.34
C GLU A 129 25.39 -16.35 -4.68
N LYS A 130 26.21 -15.57 -3.96
CA LYS A 130 25.76 -14.40 -3.17
C LYS A 130 25.35 -13.24 -4.07
N PHE A 131 24.12 -13.29 -4.58
CA PHE A 131 23.47 -12.16 -5.22
C PHE A 131 23.14 -11.10 -4.17
N HIS A 132 23.99 -10.07 -4.05
CA HIS A 132 23.68 -8.87 -3.27
C HIS A 132 22.52 -8.14 -3.95
N SER A 133 21.29 -8.39 -3.48
CA SER A 133 20.11 -7.70 -3.99
C SER A 133 20.23 -6.19 -3.72
N ILE A 134 19.76 -5.36 -4.65
CA ILE A 134 19.88 -3.89 -4.58
C ILE A 134 19.32 -3.31 -3.27
N TYR A 135 18.26 -3.90 -2.73
CA TYR A 135 17.68 -3.50 -1.44
C TYR A 135 18.64 -3.77 -0.27
N THR A 136 19.45 -4.82 -0.35
CA THR A 136 20.40 -5.25 0.69
C THR A 136 21.80 -4.63 0.58
N GLN A 137 22.08 -3.78 -0.42
CA GLN A 137 23.44 -3.27 -0.68
C GLN A 137 24.04 -2.41 0.45
N HIS A 138 23.18 -1.76 1.26
CA HIS A 138 23.57 -0.98 2.45
C HIS A 138 23.27 -1.71 3.77
N CYS A 139 22.92 -3.00 3.68
CA CYS A 139 22.70 -3.85 4.84
C CYS A 139 23.98 -4.58 5.24
N ARG A 140 24.11 -4.80 6.54
CA ARG A 140 25.16 -5.61 7.20
C ARG A 140 24.48 -6.72 8.02
N PRO A 141 25.23 -7.74 8.49
CA PRO A 141 24.75 -8.61 9.55
C PRO A 141 24.14 -7.81 10.73
N LEU A 142 23.25 -8.43 11.47
CA LEU A 142 22.66 -7.83 12.66
C LEU A 142 23.70 -7.79 13.79
N GLU A 143 24.36 -6.65 13.94
CA GLU A 143 25.40 -6.36 14.95
C GLU A 143 24.84 -5.47 16.08
N ASN A 144 23.90 -4.57 15.75
CA ASN A 144 23.18 -3.73 16.70
C ASN A 144 21.74 -4.27 16.88
N THR A 145 21.52 -4.91 18.03
CA THR A 145 20.25 -5.51 18.46
C THR A 145 19.38 -4.58 19.31
N ALA A 146 19.83 -3.37 19.65
CA ALA A 146 19.19 -2.53 20.68
C ALA A 146 17.71 -2.22 20.40
N TYR A 147 17.33 -1.97 19.14
CA TYR A 147 15.93 -1.74 18.76
C TYR A 147 15.04 -3.00 18.99
N LEU A 148 15.58 -4.19 18.73
CA LEU A 148 14.88 -5.46 18.95
C LEU A 148 14.73 -5.76 20.44
N GLU A 149 15.78 -5.52 21.22
CA GLU A 149 15.80 -5.66 22.67
C GLU A 149 14.85 -4.64 23.34
N GLY A 150 14.77 -3.39 22.82
CA GLY A 150 13.77 -2.39 23.22
C GLY A 150 12.33 -2.75 22.83
N ARG A 151 12.14 -3.68 21.88
CA ARG A 151 10.88 -4.37 21.58
C ARG A 151 10.74 -5.72 22.33
N GLY A 152 11.60 -6.03 23.30
CA GLY A 152 11.53 -7.26 24.11
C GLY A 152 12.03 -8.53 23.42
N ILE A 153 12.49 -8.47 22.17
CA ILE A 153 13.05 -9.64 21.48
C ILE A 153 14.44 -9.93 22.07
N THR A 154 14.60 -11.09 22.73
CA THR A 154 15.85 -11.47 23.38
C THR A 154 16.88 -11.97 22.38
N LYS A 155 18.17 -11.90 22.74
CA LYS A 155 19.26 -12.44 21.93
C LYS A 155 19.08 -13.93 21.62
N SER A 156 18.55 -14.73 22.56
CA SER A 156 18.20 -16.13 22.33
C SER A 156 17.24 -16.35 21.15
N THR A 157 16.31 -15.42 20.92
CA THR A 157 15.44 -15.45 19.74
C THR A 157 16.14 -14.90 18.50
N ILE A 158 16.94 -13.82 18.62
CA ILE A 158 17.68 -13.22 17.49
C ILE A 158 18.71 -14.21 16.90
N ASP A 159 19.44 -14.91 17.77
CA ASP A 159 20.53 -15.84 17.44
C ASP A 159 20.01 -17.22 16.99
N ASN A 160 18.70 -17.45 17.00
CA ASN A 160 18.08 -18.69 16.53
C ASN A 160 18.44 -18.92 15.04
N PRO A 161 18.90 -20.13 14.63
CA PRO A 161 19.25 -20.44 13.25
C PRO A 161 18.19 -20.10 12.21
N GLN A 162 16.90 -20.13 12.58
CA GLN A 162 15.78 -19.76 11.70
C GLN A 162 15.75 -18.27 11.35
N PHE A 163 16.25 -17.38 12.22
CA PHE A 163 16.27 -15.94 12.00
C PHE A 163 17.66 -15.40 11.62
N ALA A 164 18.72 -16.17 11.86
CA ALA A 164 20.10 -15.84 11.46
C ALA A 164 20.22 -15.53 9.95
N GLY A 165 20.51 -14.27 9.61
CA GLY A 165 20.59 -13.77 8.22
C GLY A 165 19.24 -13.40 7.58
N ARG A 166 18.14 -13.45 8.32
CA ARG A 166 16.81 -12.93 7.93
C ARG A 166 16.50 -11.56 8.53
N ILE A 167 17.31 -11.12 9.50
CA ILE A 167 17.31 -9.77 10.05
C ILE A 167 18.70 -9.18 9.85
N LEU A 168 18.77 -7.91 9.48
CA LEU A 168 19.99 -7.19 9.13
C LEU A 168 20.02 -5.82 9.83
N ASN A 169 21.18 -5.15 9.89
CA ASN A 169 21.22 -3.70 10.12
C ASN A 169 21.40 -2.96 8.81
N GLN A 170 20.62 -1.91 8.58
CA GLN A 170 20.88 -0.92 7.53
C GLN A 170 21.55 0.30 8.16
N LEU A 171 22.71 0.72 7.63
CA LEU A 171 23.33 1.99 7.99
C LEU A 171 22.82 3.08 7.05
N TYR A 172 22.28 4.16 7.62
CA TYR A 172 21.77 5.30 6.86
C TYR A 172 22.36 6.62 7.39
N THR A 173 23.31 7.18 6.65
CA THR A 173 23.98 8.44 7.00
C THR A 173 23.24 9.63 6.42
N VAL A 174 22.71 10.48 7.29
CA VAL A 174 22.12 11.77 6.91
C VAL A 174 23.15 12.86 7.15
N GLN A 175 23.62 13.47 6.06
CA GLN A 175 24.33 14.75 6.10
C GLN A 175 23.28 15.86 5.97
N LYS A 176 23.16 16.71 6.99
CA LYS A 176 22.45 18.00 6.89
C LYS A 176 23.46 19.12 6.76
N GLU A 177 23.15 20.14 5.98
CA GLU A 177 24.03 21.30 5.83
C GLU A 177 24.17 22.04 7.17
N GLY A 178 25.37 22.52 7.48
CA GLY A 178 25.70 23.13 8.78
C GLY A 178 25.80 22.16 9.98
N LEU A 179 25.55 20.85 9.81
CA LEU A 179 25.59 19.85 10.88
C LEU A 179 26.54 18.68 10.54
N PRO A 180 27.08 17.96 11.55
CA PRO A 180 27.88 16.76 11.30
C PRO A 180 27.02 15.61 10.76
N ALA A 181 27.65 14.71 9.99
CA ALA A 181 27.03 13.49 9.46
C ALA A 181 26.46 12.64 10.61
N LYS A 182 25.14 12.43 10.64
CA LYS A 182 24.50 11.54 11.61
C LYS A 182 24.10 10.23 10.95
N THR A 183 24.80 9.16 11.30
CA THR A 183 24.46 7.79 10.89
C THR A 183 23.44 7.20 11.83
N TYR A 184 22.30 6.79 11.27
CA TYR A 184 21.27 6.01 11.92
C TYR A 184 21.49 4.52 11.62
N VAL A 185 21.14 3.67 12.57
CA VAL A 185 21.22 2.21 12.45
C VAL A 185 19.81 1.66 12.53
N ASN A 186 19.23 1.29 11.39
CA ASN A 186 17.91 0.70 11.33
C ASN A 186 18.01 -0.83 11.45
N THR A 187 17.02 -1.47 12.07
CA THR A 187 16.77 -2.90 11.90
C THR A 187 16.04 -3.11 10.57
N ALA A 188 16.50 -4.06 9.77
CA ALA A 188 16.06 -4.24 8.39
C ALA A 188 15.62 -5.68 8.13
N PHE A 189 14.45 -5.81 7.49
CA PHE A 189 13.73 -7.06 7.28
C PHE A 189 13.54 -7.30 5.77
N PRO A 190 14.34 -8.17 5.13
CA PRO A 190 14.26 -8.41 3.68
C PRO A 190 12.95 -9.10 3.30
N ALA A 191 12.23 -8.53 2.33
CA ALA A 191 10.99 -9.09 1.82
C ALA A 191 11.26 -9.96 0.59
N TYR A 192 10.80 -11.21 0.63
CA TYR A 192 11.04 -12.26 -0.35
C TYR A 192 9.84 -12.52 -1.25
N HIS A 193 10.11 -12.92 -2.50
CA HIS A 193 9.16 -13.50 -3.45
C HIS A 193 9.96 -14.40 -4.41
N GLU A 194 9.46 -15.60 -4.71
CA GLU A 194 10.20 -16.60 -5.51
C GLU A 194 11.64 -16.86 -5.00
N GLY A 195 11.83 -16.84 -3.67
CA GLY A 195 13.12 -17.01 -3.01
C GLY A 195 14.10 -15.82 -3.12
N ARG A 196 13.76 -14.73 -3.85
CA ARG A 196 14.62 -13.54 -4.03
C ARG A 196 14.19 -12.41 -3.11
N VAL A 197 15.14 -11.63 -2.60
CA VAL A 197 14.84 -10.36 -1.91
C VAL A 197 14.38 -9.33 -2.94
N VAL A 198 13.11 -8.95 -2.87
CA VAL A 198 12.43 -7.97 -3.74
C VAL A 198 11.94 -6.73 -2.97
N GLY A 199 12.38 -6.56 -1.72
CA GLY A 199 12.11 -5.38 -0.91
C GLY A 199 12.78 -5.43 0.46
N LEU A 200 12.65 -4.37 1.25
CA LEU A 200 13.22 -4.27 2.59
C LEU A 200 12.35 -3.39 3.50
N GLU A 201 11.78 -3.94 4.58
CA GLU A 201 11.09 -3.16 5.62
C GLU A 201 12.15 -2.66 6.61
N LEU A 202 12.00 -1.41 7.06
CA LEU A 202 12.94 -0.74 7.95
C LEU A 202 12.24 -0.30 9.23
N LYS A 203 12.87 -0.55 10.37
CA LYS A 203 12.41 -0.16 11.70
C LYS A 203 13.53 0.55 12.47
N GLY A 204 13.16 1.52 13.30
CA GLY A 204 14.02 2.18 14.26
C GLY A 204 13.19 2.92 15.30
N GLU A 205 13.84 3.53 16.28
CA GLU A 205 13.17 4.39 17.27
C GLU A 205 12.51 5.59 16.57
N GLY A 206 11.19 5.76 16.74
CA GLY A 206 10.41 6.77 16.03
C GLY A 206 10.33 6.59 14.50
N PHE A 207 10.86 5.51 13.93
CA PHE A 207 10.99 5.32 12.48
C PHE A 207 10.40 3.99 11.99
N LYS A 208 9.43 4.10 11.08
CA LYS A 208 8.96 3.00 10.22
C LYS A 208 9.17 3.45 8.78
N GLY A 209 9.85 2.63 7.98
CA GLY A 209 10.15 2.94 6.60
C GLY A 209 10.28 1.68 5.75
N GLN A 210 10.57 1.88 4.46
CA GLN A 210 10.79 0.80 3.52
C GLN A 210 11.75 1.25 2.42
N ALA A 211 12.49 0.33 1.80
CA ALA A 211 13.32 0.67 0.65
C ALA A 211 12.44 1.03 -0.58
N PRO A 212 12.84 2.02 -1.41
CA PRO A 212 12.20 2.29 -2.70
C PRO A 212 12.11 1.04 -3.58
N GLU A 213 11.15 1.01 -4.50
CA GLU A 213 10.84 -0.11 -5.42
C GLU A 213 10.53 -1.48 -4.76
N SER A 214 10.39 -1.52 -3.43
CA SER A 214 10.08 -2.77 -2.71
C SER A 214 8.68 -3.30 -3.03
N GLN A 215 8.60 -4.58 -3.38
CA GLN A 215 7.42 -5.20 -3.98
C GLN A 215 6.41 -5.75 -2.95
N PHE A 216 6.13 -4.97 -1.90
CA PHE A 216 5.25 -5.33 -0.77
C PHE A 216 3.79 -5.62 -1.14
N THR A 217 3.39 -5.45 -2.40
CA THR A 217 2.10 -5.94 -2.91
C THR A 217 2.10 -7.45 -3.17
N ARG A 218 3.26 -8.12 -3.19
CA ARG A 218 3.40 -9.57 -3.45
C ARG A 218 4.45 -10.31 -2.59
N SER A 219 5.35 -9.60 -1.91
CA SER A 219 6.39 -10.22 -1.07
C SER A 219 5.97 -10.43 0.38
N LEU A 220 6.72 -11.29 1.07
CA LEU A 220 6.60 -11.61 2.51
C LEU A 220 7.98 -11.50 3.17
N TRP A 221 8.08 -11.05 4.42
CA TRP A 221 9.27 -11.39 5.20
C TRP A 221 9.19 -12.86 5.60
N LEU A 222 10.31 -13.59 5.59
CA LEU A 222 10.35 -15.03 5.86
C LEU A 222 11.54 -15.40 6.77
N SER A 223 11.32 -16.33 7.71
CA SER A 223 12.41 -17.05 8.38
C SER A 223 13.11 -18.03 7.43
N LYS A 224 14.05 -18.82 7.93
CA LYS A 224 14.38 -20.12 7.32
C LYS A 224 13.41 -21.18 7.84
N LEU A 225 13.34 -22.29 7.11
CA LEU A 225 12.81 -23.56 7.60
C LEU A 225 13.55 -24.00 8.87
N PRO A 226 12.93 -24.80 9.75
CA PRO A 226 13.61 -25.40 10.89
C PRO A 226 14.68 -26.40 10.41
N GLU A 227 15.83 -26.42 11.07
CA GLU A 227 16.93 -27.32 10.70
C GLU A 227 16.65 -28.76 11.19
N GLY A 228 17.01 -29.76 10.37
CA GLY A 228 16.91 -31.18 10.71
C GLY A 228 15.49 -31.79 10.75
N ARG A 229 14.43 -31.01 10.51
CA ARG A 229 13.02 -31.47 10.49
C ARG A 229 12.17 -30.63 9.53
N PRO A 230 11.11 -31.17 8.91
CA PRO A 230 10.19 -30.39 8.08
C PRO A 230 9.39 -29.38 8.93
N ALA A 231 8.92 -28.30 8.29
CA ALA A 231 7.99 -27.38 8.93
C ALA A 231 6.59 -28.01 9.00
N ALA A 232 6.04 -28.11 10.21
CA ALA A 232 4.69 -28.62 10.46
C ALA A 232 3.60 -27.54 10.29
N VAL A 233 3.99 -26.26 10.34
CA VAL A 233 3.07 -25.12 10.20
C VAL A 233 3.76 -23.92 9.55
N LEU A 234 3.01 -23.14 8.77
CA LEU A 234 3.38 -21.80 8.30
C LEU A 234 2.67 -20.77 9.17
N VAL A 235 3.40 -20.05 10.01
CA VAL A 235 2.84 -18.99 10.89
C VAL A 235 2.92 -17.65 10.17
N VAL A 236 1.82 -16.89 10.10
CA VAL A 236 1.75 -15.62 9.38
C VAL A 236 1.24 -14.49 10.28
N SER A 237 2.00 -13.41 10.43
CA SER A 237 1.61 -12.18 11.16
C SER A 237 1.74 -10.91 10.30
N GLU A 238 1.40 -9.74 10.84
CA GLU A 238 1.36 -8.48 10.05
C GLU A 238 2.72 -7.79 9.88
N SER A 239 3.57 -7.82 10.90
CA SER A 239 4.95 -7.33 10.82
C SER A 239 5.94 -8.32 11.41
N ALA A 240 7.21 -8.20 10.99
CA ALA A 240 8.27 -9.13 11.38
C ALA A 240 8.62 -9.06 12.88
N ILE A 241 8.33 -7.94 13.54
CA ILE A 241 8.48 -7.80 15.00
C ILE A 241 7.47 -8.70 15.73
N ASP A 242 6.25 -8.77 15.22
CA ASP A 242 5.17 -9.55 15.82
C ASP A 242 5.39 -11.04 15.53
N THR A 243 5.98 -11.37 14.37
CA THR A 243 6.43 -12.74 14.08
C THR A 243 7.53 -13.22 15.04
N LEU A 244 8.52 -12.36 15.34
CA LEU A 244 9.57 -12.66 16.33
C LEU A 244 9.01 -12.74 17.76
N SER A 245 8.02 -11.90 18.07
CA SER A 245 7.36 -11.90 19.38
C SER A 245 6.56 -13.19 19.59
N TYR A 246 5.79 -13.60 18.58
CA TYR A 246 5.09 -14.88 18.55
C TYR A 246 6.05 -16.06 18.73
N ALA A 247 7.15 -16.11 17.98
CA ALA A 247 8.14 -17.18 18.05
C ALA A 247 8.85 -17.26 19.42
N GLN A 248 9.00 -16.13 20.12
CA GLN A 248 9.55 -16.11 21.49
C GLN A 248 8.52 -16.56 22.54
N LEU A 249 7.24 -16.29 22.32
CA LEU A 249 6.13 -16.76 23.17
C LEU A 249 5.82 -18.26 22.95
N HIS A 250 6.12 -18.81 21.77
CA HIS A 250 5.84 -20.20 21.39
C HIS A 250 7.15 -20.99 21.08
N PRO A 251 8.04 -21.19 22.08
CA PRO A 251 9.33 -21.83 21.85
C PRO A 251 9.19 -23.31 21.48
N GLY A 252 10.01 -23.76 20.51
CA GLY A 252 10.16 -25.18 20.14
C GLY A 252 9.32 -25.65 18.96
N GLU A 253 8.40 -24.82 18.43
CA GLU A 253 7.60 -25.16 17.26
C GLU A 253 8.44 -25.47 16.01
N SER A 254 7.95 -26.38 15.16
CA SER A 254 8.54 -26.65 13.84
C SER A 254 7.84 -25.80 12.78
N ALA A 255 8.09 -24.48 12.80
CA ALA A 255 7.36 -23.53 11.97
C ALA A 255 8.25 -22.90 10.88
N LEU A 256 7.67 -22.63 9.71
CA LEU A 256 8.13 -21.56 8.83
C LEU A 256 7.40 -20.29 9.27
N TYR A 257 8.14 -19.22 9.55
CA TYR A 257 7.57 -17.96 10.00
C TYR A 257 7.53 -16.94 8.87
N ALA A 258 6.40 -16.25 8.72
CA ALA A 258 6.18 -15.23 7.71
C ALA A 258 5.56 -13.96 8.30
N SER A 259 5.89 -12.81 7.72
CA SER A 259 5.20 -11.54 7.96
C SER A 259 4.71 -10.97 6.63
N THR A 260 3.49 -10.43 6.62
CA THR A 260 2.94 -9.79 5.42
C THR A 260 3.58 -8.43 5.14
N ALA A 261 4.23 -7.79 6.12
CA ALA A 261 4.78 -6.44 6.03
C ALA A 261 3.74 -5.45 5.45
N GLY A 262 2.61 -5.32 6.15
CA GLY A 262 1.43 -4.58 5.69
C GLY A 262 0.42 -5.44 4.91
N THR A 263 -0.56 -4.79 4.27
CA THR A 263 -1.83 -5.39 3.81
C THR A 263 -1.72 -6.77 3.16
N LEU A 264 -2.53 -7.73 3.61
CA LEU A 264 -2.65 -9.05 2.99
C LEU A 264 -3.36 -8.93 1.63
N THR A 265 -2.58 -8.99 0.54
CA THR A 265 -3.06 -8.96 -0.84
C THR A 265 -3.32 -10.36 -1.39
N GLN A 266 -4.04 -10.45 -2.51
CA GLN A 266 -4.23 -11.71 -3.23
C GLN A 266 -2.89 -12.32 -3.70
N ASN A 267 -1.92 -11.50 -4.10
CA ASN A 267 -0.59 -11.99 -4.50
C ASN A 267 0.19 -12.58 -3.32
N LYS A 268 0.05 -12.03 -2.10
CA LYS A 268 0.62 -12.64 -0.88
C LYS A 268 -0.06 -13.98 -0.57
N ILE A 269 -1.37 -14.08 -0.75
CA ILE A 269 -2.12 -15.35 -0.61
C ILE A 269 -1.60 -16.40 -1.62
N PHE A 270 -1.31 -16.01 -2.86
CA PHE A 270 -0.69 -16.91 -3.84
C PHE A 270 0.74 -17.33 -3.42
N GLU A 271 1.57 -16.41 -2.92
CA GLU A 271 2.90 -16.75 -2.37
C GLU A 271 2.80 -17.70 -1.15
N LEU A 272 1.80 -17.52 -0.28
CA LEU A 272 1.52 -18.43 0.84
C LEU A 272 1.12 -19.83 0.35
N LYS A 273 0.19 -19.96 -0.62
CA LYS A 273 -0.14 -21.26 -1.24
C LYS A 273 1.06 -21.92 -1.91
N ARG A 274 1.91 -21.12 -2.57
CA ARG A 274 3.16 -21.57 -3.20
C ARG A 274 4.12 -22.18 -2.17
N LEU A 275 4.35 -21.47 -1.06
CA LEU A 275 5.19 -21.95 0.05
C LEU A 275 4.62 -23.21 0.73
N LEU A 276 3.31 -23.26 0.97
CA LEU A 276 2.66 -24.46 1.54
C LEU A 276 2.82 -25.69 0.63
N SER A 277 2.69 -25.51 -0.68
CA SER A 277 2.85 -26.57 -1.68
C SER A 277 4.30 -27.03 -1.83
N GLU A 278 5.23 -26.11 -2.08
CA GLU A 278 6.64 -26.43 -2.34
C GLU A 278 7.34 -27.02 -1.12
N GLU A 279 7.14 -26.43 0.06
CA GLU A 279 7.79 -26.86 1.31
C GLU A 279 6.98 -27.97 2.04
N HIS A 280 5.93 -28.49 1.39
CA HIS A 280 5.07 -29.60 1.86
C HIS A 280 4.47 -29.38 3.27
N ILE A 281 4.10 -28.15 3.58
CA ILE A 281 3.64 -27.75 4.91
C ILE A 281 2.12 -28.05 5.06
N PRO A 282 1.70 -28.87 6.02
CA PRO A 282 0.31 -29.36 6.11
C PRO A 282 -0.68 -28.35 6.71
N ALA A 283 -0.19 -27.33 7.41
CA ALA A 283 -1.00 -26.35 8.12
C ALA A 283 -0.50 -24.91 7.96
N ILE A 284 -1.41 -23.95 8.01
CA ILE A 284 -1.13 -22.52 8.07
C ILE A 284 -1.85 -21.91 9.27
N ARG A 285 -1.13 -21.10 10.04
CA ARG A 285 -1.63 -20.43 11.23
C ARG A 285 -1.65 -18.92 11.02
N ALA A 286 -2.85 -18.36 11.01
CA ALA A 286 -3.03 -16.92 11.03
C ALA A 286 -2.80 -16.41 12.45
N ALA A 287 -1.81 -15.54 12.60
CA ALA A 287 -1.41 -14.89 13.84
C ALA A 287 -1.39 -13.36 13.63
N PHE A 288 -2.41 -12.83 12.96
CA PHE A 288 -2.64 -11.39 12.78
C PHE A 288 -3.14 -10.74 14.08
N ASP A 289 -3.12 -9.42 14.14
CA ASP A 289 -3.37 -8.66 15.37
C ASP A 289 -4.83 -8.81 15.86
N ASN A 290 -5.08 -8.54 17.13
CA ASN A 290 -6.39 -8.70 17.77
C ASN A 290 -7.25 -7.40 17.74
N ASP A 291 -7.22 -6.72 16.59
CA ASP A 291 -8.07 -5.57 16.25
C ASP A 291 -8.94 -5.88 15.01
N THR A 292 -9.85 -4.97 14.64
CA THR A 292 -10.74 -5.19 13.48
C THR A 292 -9.98 -5.41 12.16
N GLN A 293 -8.76 -4.89 11.99
CA GLN A 293 -7.97 -5.06 10.78
C GLN A 293 -7.29 -6.43 10.74
N GLY A 294 -6.72 -6.91 11.85
CA GLY A 294 -6.15 -8.25 11.91
C GLY A 294 -7.20 -9.36 11.75
N HIS A 295 -8.41 -9.17 12.29
CA HIS A 295 -9.54 -10.08 12.04
C HIS A 295 -10.07 -9.99 10.60
N HIS A 296 -9.95 -8.85 9.91
CA HIS A 296 -10.24 -8.77 8.48
C HIS A 296 -9.19 -9.54 7.64
N PHE A 297 -7.91 -9.55 8.04
CA PHE A 297 -6.89 -10.38 7.36
C PHE A 297 -7.13 -11.88 7.52
N ASP A 298 -7.64 -12.35 8.66
CA ASP A 298 -8.11 -13.74 8.79
C ASP A 298 -9.19 -14.07 7.74
N THR A 299 -10.18 -13.19 7.55
CA THR A 299 -11.25 -13.41 6.56
C THR A 299 -10.70 -13.45 5.13
N ARG A 300 -9.73 -12.59 4.79
CA ARG A 300 -9.07 -12.60 3.48
C ARG A 300 -8.23 -13.87 3.28
N LEU A 301 -7.54 -14.34 4.31
CA LEU A 301 -6.76 -15.58 4.25
C LEU A 301 -7.67 -16.81 4.08
N LEU A 302 -8.75 -16.91 4.85
CA LEU A 302 -9.76 -17.97 4.72
C LEU A 302 -10.37 -17.98 3.31
N ALA A 303 -10.78 -16.82 2.78
CA ALA A 303 -11.25 -16.70 1.40
C ALA A 303 -10.21 -17.15 0.38
N GLY A 304 -8.94 -16.81 0.62
CA GLY A 304 -7.81 -17.21 -0.22
C GLY A 304 -7.53 -18.72 -0.24
N LEU A 305 -7.71 -19.40 0.89
CA LEU A 305 -7.38 -20.81 1.10
C LEU A 305 -8.56 -21.79 0.95
N ALA A 306 -9.77 -21.26 0.73
CA ALA A 306 -10.96 -22.07 0.54
C ALA A 306 -10.81 -23.01 -0.67
N SER A 307 -11.25 -24.26 -0.49
CA SER A 307 -11.14 -25.30 -1.52
C SER A 307 -11.99 -25.00 -2.75
N GLU A 308 -11.57 -25.52 -3.91
CA GLU A 308 -12.35 -25.45 -5.16
C GLU A 308 -13.76 -26.07 -5.03
N GLN A 309 -13.98 -26.95 -4.05
CA GLN A 309 -15.29 -27.53 -3.74
C GLN A 309 -16.24 -26.55 -3.02
N ASN A 310 -15.69 -25.58 -2.29
CA ASN A 310 -16.45 -24.56 -1.55
C ASN A 310 -15.84 -23.14 -1.71
N PRO A 311 -15.72 -22.57 -2.93
CA PRO A 311 -14.99 -21.32 -3.14
C PRO A 311 -15.58 -20.14 -2.36
N MET A 312 -14.74 -19.48 -1.56
CA MET A 312 -15.07 -18.33 -0.73
C MET A 312 -14.38 -17.07 -1.29
N LYS A 313 -15.06 -15.93 -1.31
CA LYS A 313 -14.55 -14.66 -1.87
C LYS A 313 -15.04 -13.48 -1.04
N VAL A 314 -14.14 -12.55 -0.73
CA VAL A 314 -14.56 -11.20 -0.31
C VAL A 314 -15.03 -10.46 -1.57
N VAL A 315 -16.31 -10.11 -1.65
CA VAL A 315 -16.93 -9.49 -2.83
C VAL A 315 -17.24 -8.00 -2.65
N ARG A 316 -17.24 -7.51 -1.40
CA ARG A 316 -17.28 -6.07 -1.10
C ARG A 316 -16.65 -5.78 0.25
N GLU A 317 -15.69 -4.88 0.25
CA GLU A 317 -15.17 -4.20 1.45
C GLU A 317 -15.87 -2.84 1.58
N HIS A 318 -16.32 -2.49 2.78
CA HIS A 318 -16.93 -1.20 3.11
C HIS A 318 -16.64 -0.90 4.58
N GLU A 319 -16.47 0.37 4.95
CA GLU A 319 -15.96 0.81 6.26
C GLU A 319 -16.68 0.21 7.48
N HIS A 320 -17.95 -0.21 7.31
CA HIS A 320 -18.76 -0.74 8.40
C HIS A 320 -19.24 -2.18 8.16
N ARG A 321 -18.98 -2.77 6.97
CA ARG A 321 -19.52 -4.09 6.62
C ARG A 321 -18.73 -4.80 5.53
N LEU A 322 -18.23 -5.99 5.83
CA LEU A 322 -17.67 -6.92 4.86
C LEU A 322 -18.79 -7.73 4.20
N THR A 323 -18.67 -8.04 2.92
CA THR A 323 -19.54 -9.01 2.25
C THR A 323 -18.71 -10.13 1.65
N VAL A 324 -19.00 -11.35 2.09
CA VAL A 324 -18.33 -12.58 1.69
C VAL A 324 -19.32 -13.45 0.93
N GLU A 325 -18.90 -13.96 -0.22
CA GLU A 325 -19.64 -14.96 -0.97
C GLU A 325 -19.00 -16.34 -0.80
N ILE A 326 -19.81 -17.36 -0.58
CA ILE A 326 -19.41 -18.77 -0.54
C ILE A 326 -20.28 -19.52 -1.56
N THR A 327 -19.65 -20.14 -2.54
CA THR A 327 -20.31 -21.12 -3.40
C THR A 327 -20.05 -22.52 -2.84
N ALA A 328 -21.09 -23.28 -2.54
CA ALA A 328 -20.98 -24.63 -1.97
C ALA A 328 -21.94 -25.59 -2.69
N ALA A 329 -21.37 -26.61 -3.36
CA ALA A 329 -22.15 -27.64 -4.04
C ALA A 329 -23.03 -28.43 -3.04
N HIS A 330 -22.44 -28.80 -1.90
CA HIS A 330 -23.14 -29.44 -0.78
C HIS A 330 -23.37 -28.43 0.36
N PRO A 331 -24.63 -28.22 0.81
CA PRO A 331 -24.94 -27.12 1.73
C PRO A 331 -24.47 -27.36 3.18
N ALA A 332 -24.03 -28.56 3.55
CA ALA A 332 -23.79 -28.97 4.94
C ALA A 332 -22.80 -28.06 5.69
N GLY A 333 -21.67 -27.70 5.07
CA GLY A 333 -20.68 -26.80 5.69
C GLY A 333 -21.21 -25.38 5.87
N VAL A 334 -21.96 -24.87 4.89
CA VAL A 334 -22.60 -23.54 4.98
C VAL A 334 -23.76 -23.53 6.00
N GLN A 335 -24.48 -24.65 6.13
CA GLN A 335 -25.51 -24.82 7.16
C GLN A 335 -24.89 -24.87 8.58
N ALA A 336 -23.76 -25.56 8.76
CA ALA A 336 -23.01 -25.56 10.01
C ALA A 336 -22.46 -24.15 10.34
N LEU A 337 -21.92 -23.43 9.35
CA LEU A 337 -21.52 -22.02 9.48
C LEU A 337 -22.69 -21.14 9.95
N SER A 338 -23.84 -21.17 9.25
CA SER A 338 -25.05 -20.42 9.66
C SER A 338 -25.56 -20.82 11.06
N GLN A 339 -25.43 -22.09 11.45
CA GLN A 339 -25.84 -22.57 12.77
C GLN A 339 -24.91 -22.08 13.89
N HIS A 340 -23.60 -22.01 13.68
CA HIS A 340 -22.66 -21.40 14.63
C HIS A 340 -22.90 -19.88 14.75
N LEU A 341 -23.08 -19.19 13.62
CA LEU A 341 -23.39 -17.76 13.56
C LEU A 341 -24.69 -17.39 14.28
N LYS A 342 -25.66 -18.33 14.37
CA LYS A 342 -26.87 -18.11 15.16
C LYS A 342 -26.55 -17.81 16.64
N SER A 343 -25.58 -18.50 17.25
CA SER A 343 -25.22 -18.27 18.65
C SER A 343 -24.71 -16.84 18.92
N TYR A 344 -23.93 -16.29 17.98
CA TYR A 344 -23.51 -14.88 17.99
C TYR A 344 -24.71 -13.94 17.87
N ASN A 345 -25.57 -14.18 16.88
CA ASN A 345 -26.77 -13.37 16.65
C ASN A 345 -27.75 -13.40 17.84
N ASP A 346 -27.94 -14.56 18.47
CA ASP A 346 -28.74 -14.75 19.68
C ASP A 346 -28.10 -14.04 20.89
N GLN A 347 -26.78 -13.88 20.95
CA GLN A 347 -26.09 -13.10 21.99
C GLN A 347 -26.25 -11.59 21.75
N ALA A 348 -25.96 -11.09 20.55
CA ALA A 348 -26.14 -9.68 20.19
C ALA A 348 -27.59 -9.20 20.40
N THR A 349 -28.57 -10.03 20.04
CA THR A 349 -30.00 -9.76 20.28
C THR A 349 -30.34 -9.70 21.77
N ARG A 350 -29.72 -10.54 22.61
CA ARG A 350 -29.90 -10.50 24.07
C ARG A 350 -29.26 -9.27 24.71
N GLN A 351 -28.06 -8.87 24.30
CA GLN A 351 -27.44 -7.61 24.74
C GLN A 351 -28.29 -6.40 24.33
N TYR A 352 -28.77 -6.37 23.09
CA TYR A 352 -29.70 -5.34 22.62
C TYR A 352 -30.95 -5.27 23.51
N ALA A 353 -31.54 -6.41 23.88
CA ALA A 353 -32.72 -6.44 24.74
C ALA A 353 -32.42 -5.95 26.17
N GLN A 354 -31.25 -6.31 26.73
CA GLN A 354 -30.81 -5.83 28.05
C GLN A 354 -30.59 -4.31 28.08
N GLU A 355 -29.99 -3.74 27.04
CA GLU A 355 -29.70 -2.29 26.97
C GLU A 355 -30.90 -1.41 26.58
N ASN A 356 -31.99 -2.00 26.09
CA ASN A 356 -33.17 -1.25 25.62
C ASN A 356 -34.48 -1.66 26.32
N GLY A 357 -34.48 -2.62 27.24
CA GLY A 357 -35.63 -3.03 28.06
C GLY A 357 -36.67 -3.90 27.35
N GLU A 358 -36.65 -3.99 26.02
CA GLU A 358 -37.60 -4.75 25.20
C GLU A 358 -36.90 -5.75 24.27
N GLN A 359 -37.60 -6.81 23.84
CA GLN A 359 -37.04 -7.74 22.85
C GLN A 359 -36.89 -7.07 21.48
N GLY A 360 -35.65 -6.76 21.09
CA GLY A 360 -35.33 -6.16 19.80
C GLY A 360 -35.68 -7.08 18.63
N ASN A 361 -36.45 -6.56 17.67
CA ASN A 361 -36.76 -7.23 16.42
C ASN A 361 -35.88 -6.68 15.28
N PRO A 362 -35.04 -7.50 14.61
CA PRO A 362 -34.22 -7.07 13.48
C PRO A 362 -35.01 -6.58 12.24
N ALA A 363 -36.32 -6.81 12.20
CA ALA A 363 -37.21 -6.24 11.17
C ALA A 363 -37.51 -4.75 11.40
N SER A 364 -37.55 -4.28 12.66
CA SER A 364 -37.88 -2.89 13.02
C SER A 364 -36.67 -2.08 13.51
N SER A 365 -35.69 -2.71 14.16
CA SER A 365 -34.47 -2.02 14.61
C SER A 365 -33.34 -2.14 13.58
N GLN A 366 -33.04 -1.03 12.90
CA GLN A 366 -31.89 -0.95 11.99
C GLN A 366 -30.56 -1.03 12.74
N THR A 367 -30.49 -0.48 13.96
CA THR A 367 -29.34 -0.62 14.87
C THR A 367 -29.01 -2.08 15.18
N LEU A 368 -30.02 -2.89 15.54
CA LEU A 368 -29.82 -4.33 15.75
C LEU A 368 -29.46 -5.03 14.43
N ARG A 369 -30.07 -4.63 13.31
CA ARG A 369 -29.78 -5.21 11.99
C ARG A 369 -28.32 -5.01 11.58
N ASP A 370 -27.74 -3.84 11.81
CA ASP A 370 -26.35 -3.55 11.41
C ASP A 370 -25.28 -4.24 12.29
N GLU A 371 -25.67 -4.79 13.44
CA GLU A 371 -24.81 -5.58 14.35
C GLU A 371 -24.89 -7.10 14.13
N LEU A 372 -25.91 -7.59 13.41
CA LEU A 372 -26.10 -9.02 13.18
C LEU A 372 -25.41 -9.50 11.90
N ILE A 373 -24.96 -10.76 11.91
CA ILE A 373 -24.37 -11.42 10.74
C ILE A 373 -25.51 -12.06 9.94
N HIS A 374 -25.76 -11.55 8.73
CA HIS A 374 -26.86 -12.01 7.87
C HIS A 374 -26.36 -12.90 6.74
N SER A 375 -27.13 -13.93 6.38
CA SER A 375 -26.81 -14.84 5.26
C SER A 375 -27.96 -14.94 4.26
N ASN A 376 -27.73 -14.49 3.03
CA ASN A 376 -28.68 -14.56 1.91
C ASN A 376 -28.29 -15.67 0.94
N LYS A 377 -29.26 -16.44 0.42
CA LYS A 377 -29.01 -17.41 -0.67
C LYS A 377 -29.33 -16.76 -2.02
N LEU A 378 -28.30 -16.57 -2.86
CA LEU A 378 -28.41 -15.84 -4.13
C LEU A 378 -28.67 -16.74 -5.35
N GLY A 379 -28.41 -18.04 -5.23
CA GLY A 379 -28.62 -19.03 -6.29
C GLY A 379 -28.66 -20.44 -5.73
N ALA A 380 -28.66 -21.47 -6.60
CA ALA A 380 -28.75 -22.87 -6.17
C ALA A 380 -27.66 -23.28 -5.15
N HIS A 381 -26.44 -22.75 -5.32
CA HIS A 381 -25.26 -23.09 -4.53
C HIS A 381 -24.52 -21.87 -3.93
N THR A 382 -24.98 -20.65 -4.21
CA THR A 382 -24.28 -19.41 -3.84
C THR A 382 -24.95 -18.74 -2.64
N TYR A 383 -24.14 -18.47 -1.61
CA TYR A 383 -24.54 -17.91 -0.34
C TYR A 383 -23.72 -16.66 -0.06
N GLN A 384 -24.37 -15.55 0.31
CA GLN A 384 -23.72 -14.28 0.60
C GLN A 384 -23.93 -13.91 2.07
N PHE A 385 -22.82 -13.76 2.79
CA PHE A 385 -22.75 -13.35 4.17
C PHE A 385 -22.40 -11.87 4.27
N HIS A 386 -23.16 -11.12 5.06
CA HIS A 386 -22.85 -9.75 5.42
C HIS A 386 -22.39 -9.74 6.88
N VAL A 387 -21.12 -9.38 7.09
CA VAL A 387 -20.46 -9.39 8.41
C VAL A 387 -20.16 -7.92 8.78
N PRO A 388 -20.62 -7.43 9.95
CA PRO A 388 -20.20 -6.12 10.46
C PRO A 388 -18.67 -6.01 10.53
N MET A 389 -18.13 -4.83 10.23
CA MET A 389 -16.68 -4.56 10.45
C MET A 389 -16.44 -4.23 11.92
N SER A 390 -16.55 -5.24 12.78
CA SER A 390 -16.09 -5.23 14.18
C SER A 390 -15.29 -6.50 14.46
N ARG A 391 -14.32 -6.41 15.38
CA ARG A 391 -13.50 -7.53 15.84
C ARG A 391 -14.34 -8.74 16.23
N GLU A 392 -15.41 -8.54 16.98
CA GLU A 392 -16.26 -9.61 17.52
C GLU A 392 -17.05 -10.32 16.41
N ALA A 393 -17.59 -9.58 15.44
CA ALA A 393 -18.35 -10.15 14.33
C ALA A 393 -17.45 -10.87 13.31
N LEU A 394 -16.32 -10.26 12.96
CA LEU A 394 -15.32 -10.88 12.09
C LEU A 394 -14.74 -12.13 12.76
N GLY A 395 -14.35 -12.07 14.04
CA GLY A 395 -13.86 -13.21 14.81
C GLY A 395 -14.84 -14.36 14.87
N ALA A 396 -16.12 -14.10 15.19
CA ALA A 396 -17.16 -15.11 15.20
C ALA A 396 -17.36 -15.75 13.82
N PHE A 397 -17.34 -14.96 12.74
CA PHE A 397 -17.42 -15.46 11.37
C PHE A 397 -16.20 -16.31 10.97
N ASN A 398 -14.99 -15.84 11.26
CA ASN A 398 -13.74 -16.52 10.93
C ASN A 398 -13.60 -17.86 11.69
N GLN A 399 -13.96 -17.87 12.97
CA GLN A 399 -13.97 -19.10 13.79
C GLN A 399 -15.01 -20.09 13.27
N ALA A 400 -16.24 -19.65 13.02
CA ALA A 400 -17.28 -20.52 12.45
C ALA A 400 -16.92 -21.04 11.05
N ALA A 401 -16.30 -20.22 10.20
CA ALA A 401 -15.89 -20.61 8.86
C ALA A 401 -14.73 -21.62 8.86
N SER A 402 -13.69 -21.39 9.68
CA SER A 402 -12.56 -22.32 9.81
C SER A 402 -12.94 -23.69 10.40
N GLN A 403 -14.03 -23.76 11.17
CA GLN A 403 -14.57 -25.01 11.72
C GLN A 403 -15.56 -25.73 10.80
N ALA A 404 -16.31 -25.00 9.96
CA ALA A 404 -17.43 -25.55 9.19
C ALA A 404 -17.17 -25.74 7.68
N LEU A 405 -16.13 -25.12 7.12
CA LEU A 405 -15.80 -25.19 5.69
C LEU A 405 -14.55 -26.05 5.44
N ALA A 406 -14.42 -26.55 4.20
CA ALA A 406 -13.26 -27.32 3.77
C ALA A 406 -12.22 -26.42 3.07
N PHE A 407 -10.98 -26.49 3.54
CA PHE A 407 -9.81 -25.76 3.02
C PHE A 407 -8.78 -26.75 2.47
N GLU A 408 -7.91 -26.29 1.56
CA GLU A 408 -6.88 -27.14 0.93
C GLU A 408 -5.79 -27.58 1.91
N HIS A 409 -5.45 -26.70 2.86
CA HIS A 409 -4.53 -26.95 3.98
C HIS A 409 -5.27 -26.70 5.29
N ARG A 410 -4.78 -27.29 6.40
CA ARG A 410 -5.37 -27.06 7.72
C ARG A 410 -5.14 -25.62 8.16
N VAL A 411 -6.19 -24.84 8.31
CA VAL A 411 -6.11 -23.46 8.81
C VAL A 411 -6.29 -23.44 10.33
N GLU A 412 -5.37 -22.78 11.03
CA GLU A 412 -5.46 -22.45 12.45
C GLU A 412 -5.56 -20.93 12.60
N LEU A 413 -6.44 -20.44 13.48
CA LEU A 413 -6.55 -19.01 13.80
C LEU A 413 -6.12 -18.80 15.26
N VAL A 414 -5.17 -17.89 15.50
CA VAL A 414 -4.72 -17.51 16.84
C VAL A 414 -4.60 -15.98 16.96
N LYS A 415 -4.76 -15.46 18.18
CA LYS A 415 -4.71 -14.02 18.48
C LYS A 415 -3.89 -13.76 19.74
N SER A 416 -3.29 -12.58 19.77
CA SER A 416 -2.74 -11.98 21.00
C SER A 416 -3.86 -11.73 22.02
N GLN A 417 -3.49 -11.70 23.31
CA GLN A 417 -4.38 -11.36 24.41
C GLN A 417 -4.68 -9.84 24.41
N GLY A 418 -3.62 -9.03 24.28
CA GLY A 418 -3.67 -7.61 23.96
C GLY A 418 -3.76 -7.37 22.44
N LYS A 419 -3.43 -6.16 22.00
CA LYS A 419 -3.62 -5.74 20.61
C LYS A 419 -2.71 -6.49 19.63
N ASP A 420 -1.41 -6.54 19.92
CA ASP A 420 -0.40 -7.13 19.06
C ASP A 420 0.54 -8.06 19.85
N TRP A 421 1.22 -8.97 19.17
CA TRP A 421 2.10 -9.96 19.82
C TRP A 421 3.30 -9.34 20.52
N ASN A 422 3.71 -8.12 20.18
CA ASN A 422 4.79 -7.43 20.88
C ASN A 422 4.33 -6.79 22.18
N GLN A 423 3.09 -6.29 22.22
CA GLN A 423 2.43 -5.87 23.46
C GLN A 423 2.29 -7.06 24.40
N ASP A 424 1.80 -8.21 23.92
CA ASP A 424 1.72 -9.46 24.69
C ASP A 424 3.09 -9.86 25.26
N LEU A 425 4.14 -9.84 24.42
CA LEU A 425 5.48 -10.20 24.86
C LEU A 425 6.04 -9.22 25.91
N LYS A 426 5.85 -7.92 25.72
CA LYS A 426 6.22 -6.91 26.71
C LYS A 426 5.45 -7.10 28.02
N GLN A 427 4.17 -7.44 27.95
CA GLN A 427 3.32 -7.69 29.10
C GLN A 427 3.74 -8.95 29.86
N ASP A 428 4.04 -10.05 29.17
CA ASP A 428 4.59 -11.29 29.74
C ASP A 428 5.96 -11.04 30.40
N GLN A 429 6.86 -10.32 29.72
CA GLN A 429 8.16 -9.96 30.29
C GLN A 429 8.04 -9.03 31.50
N LEU A 430 7.18 -8.01 31.44
CA LEU A 430 6.91 -7.12 32.56
C LEU A 430 6.32 -7.91 33.73
N GLN A 431 5.34 -8.80 33.49
CA GLN A 431 4.78 -9.67 34.52
C GLN A 431 5.84 -10.57 35.16
N ARG A 432 6.74 -11.18 34.37
CA ARG A 432 7.85 -12.00 34.89
C ARG A 432 8.88 -11.18 35.67
N VAL A 433 9.16 -9.93 35.27
CA VAL A 433 10.08 -9.02 35.98
C VAL A 433 9.45 -8.48 37.25
N VAL A 434 8.20 -8.04 37.22
CA VAL A 434 7.41 -7.63 38.40
C VAL A 434 7.34 -8.80 39.39
N GLN A 435 6.89 -9.98 38.96
CA GLN A 435 6.81 -11.19 39.81
C GLN A 435 8.16 -11.61 40.42
N ARG A 436 9.29 -11.17 39.85
CA ARG A 436 10.65 -11.50 40.30
C ARG A 436 11.30 -10.41 41.18
N GLU A 437 11.10 -9.14 40.84
CA GLU A 437 11.85 -7.99 41.39
C GLU A 437 10.99 -7.08 42.28
N LEU A 438 9.68 -6.91 41.98
CA LEU A 438 8.82 -5.92 42.65
C LEU A 438 7.36 -6.37 42.79
N GLY A 439 6.86 -6.36 44.02
CA GLY A 439 5.43 -6.38 44.31
C GLY A 439 4.69 -5.08 43.93
N GLY A 440 4.68 -4.73 42.63
CA GLY A 440 3.74 -3.80 41.99
C GLY A 440 4.16 -2.33 41.82
N VAL A 441 3.91 -1.83 40.59
CA VAL A 441 3.62 -0.40 40.22
C VAL A 441 4.87 0.54 40.28
N ASP A 442 5.07 1.60 39.46
CA ASP A 442 4.24 2.41 38.55
C ASP A 442 4.99 2.84 37.26
N GLU A 443 4.29 3.40 36.25
CA GLU A 443 4.88 3.92 34.97
C GLU A 443 4.35 5.31 34.57
N ASP A 444 5.22 6.33 34.37
CA ASP A 444 4.88 7.56 33.59
C ASP A 444 6.11 8.46 33.22
N GLN A 445 6.56 8.57 31.94
CA GLN A 445 7.43 9.67 31.42
C GLN A 445 7.84 9.69 29.88
N TYR A 446 7.68 10.86 29.21
CA TYR A 446 8.38 11.46 28.00
C TYR A 446 7.89 11.30 26.50
N GLY A 447 8.17 12.32 25.64
CA GLY A 447 7.79 12.45 24.17
C GLY A 447 8.35 13.69 23.36
N PHE A 448 7.77 14.07 22.18
CA PHE A 448 8.04 15.22 21.18
C PHE A 448 9.04 14.98 19.97
N GLY A 449 9.16 15.75 18.83
CA GLY A 449 8.70 17.09 18.31
C GLY A 449 8.86 17.35 16.75
N GLN A 450 9.02 18.61 16.21
CA GLN A 450 8.93 19.04 14.75
C GLN A 450 9.77 20.30 14.30
N GLN A 451 9.90 20.68 12.97
CA GLN A 451 9.86 22.09 12.36
C GLN A 451 10.34 22.34 10.86
N HIS A 452 9.77 23.39 10.15
CA HIS A 452 10.37 24.45 9.23
C HIS A 452 9.68 24.84 7.86
N TRP A 453 9.63 26.17 7.49
CA TRP A 453 9.77 26.87 6.15
C TRP A 453 9.13 28.32 6.07
N ASP A 454 9.72 29.34 5.39
CA ASP A 454 9.02 30.60 4.89
C ASP A 454 9.83 31.64 4.00
N ASN A 455 9.15 32.61 3.33
CA ASN A 455 9.57 33.96 2.76
C ASN A 455 10.40 34.12 1.41
N PRO A 456 10.69 35.34 0.83
CA PRO A 456 9.84 36.24 -0.04
C PRO A 456 10.50 36.75 -1.40
N PRO A 457 9.86 37.61 -2.25
CA PRO A 457 10.29 37.86 -3.67
C PRO A 457 11.05 39.18 -4.00
N ILE A 458 11.75 39.24 -5.16
CA ILE A 458 12.52 40.39 -5.70
C ILE A 458 12.42 40.49 -7.26
N GLU A 459 12.43 41.72 -7.81
CA GLU A 459 12.49 41.99 -9.26
C GLU A 459 13.94 42.05 -9.82
N GLY A 460 14.15 41.52 -11.03
CA GLY A 460 15.44 41.58 -11.73
C GLY A 460 15.42 40.87 -13.09
N GLN A 461 16.33 41.26 -14.01
CA GLN A 461 16.37 40.71 -15.38
C GLN A 461 16.85 39.25 -15.41
N GLY A 462 15.90 38.32 -15.30
CA GLY A 462 16.13 36.87 -15.31
C GLY A 462 14.81 36.09 -15.39
N LYS A 463 14.86 34.77 -15.11
CA LYS A 463 13.67 33.89 -15.17
C LYS A 463 12.47 34.42 -14.36
N ILE A 464 12.74 34.99 -13.18
CA ILE A 464 11.75 35.37 -12.16
C ILE A 464 10.70 36.34 -12.71
N ALA A 465 11.12 37.39 -13.44
CA ALA A 465 10.19 38.37 -14.01
C ALA A 465 9.23 37.75 -15.04
N LYS A 466 9.74 36.84 -15.90
CA LYS A 466 8.91 36.12 -16.88
C LYS A 466 7.96 35.12 -16.22
N LEU A 467 8.38 34.48 -15.13
CA LEU A 467 7.53 33.60 -14.33
C LEU A 467 6.35 34.36 -13.71
N HIS A 468 6.57 35.57 -13.17
CA HIS A 468 5.48 36.39 -12.63
C HIS A 468 4.48 36.84 -13.70
N GLU A 469 4.94 37.23 -14.89
CA GLU A 469 4.05 37.65 -15.99
C GLU A 469 3.23 36.46 -16.53
N ALA A 470 3.87 35.29 -16.72
CA ALA A 470 3.18 34.06 -17.12
C ALA A 470 2.15 33.59 -16.07
N GLN A 471 2.49 33.67 -14.78
CA GLN A 471 1.58 33.33 -13.67
C GLN A 471 0.39 34.32 -13.59
N ALA A 472 0.62 35.61 -13.85
CA ALA A 472 -0.45 36.62 -13.94
C ALA A 472 -1.37 36.39 -15.15
N GLN A 473 -0.89 35.77 -16.24
CA GLN A 473 -1.71 35.35 -17.37
C GLN A 473 -2.49 34.07 -17.08
N ALA A 474 -1.85 33.05 -16.50
CA ALA A 474 -2.49 31.77 -16.16
C ALA A 474 -3.65 31.95 -15.14
N ARG A 475 -3.47 32.82 -14.13
CA ARG A 475 -4.52 33.15 -13.15
C ARG A 475 -5.79 33.74 -13.80
N ARG A 476 -5.68 34.48 -14.91
CA ARG A 476 -6.83 35.01 -15.68
C ARG A 476 -7.58 33.94 -16.46
N GLN A 477 -7.00 32.74 -16.62
CA GLN A 477 -7.57 31.60 -17.35
C GLN A 477 -8.10 30.51 -16.39
N GLY A 478 -8.13 30.76 -15.07
CA GLY A 478 -8.56 29.80 -14.05
C GLY A 478 -7.48 28.80 -13.62
N GLU A 479 -6.25 28.97 -14.12
CA GLU A 479 -5.12 28.08 -13.86
C GLU A 479 -4.22 28.63 -12.75
N ARG A 480 -3.42 27.74 -12.16
CA ARG A 480 -2.34 28.06 -11.24
C ARG A 480 -1.07 27.40 -11.75
N LEU A 481 0.05 28.11 -11.61
CA LEU A 481 1.33 27.76 -12.22
C LEU A 481 2.39 27.74 -11.12
N LEU A 482 3.08 26.61 -11.00
CA LEU A 482 4.15 26.37 -10.02
C LEU A 482 5.42 25.85 -10.69
N VAL A 483 6.51 25.80 -9.93
CA VAL A 483 7.76 25.19 -10.32
C VAL A 483 8.10 24.03 -9.38
N VAL A 484 8.57 22.91 -9.92
CA VAL A 484 9.21 21.84 -9.16
C VAL A 484 10.64 21.70 -9.63
N GLU A 485 11.60 22.10 -8.80
CA GLU A 485 13.00 21.74 -9.01
C GLU A 485 13.20 20.29 -8.55
N LEU A 486 13.39 19.37 -9.50
CA LEU A 486 13.88 18.03 -9.23
C LEU A 486 15.42 18.05 -9.26
N ARG A 487 16.05 17.55 -8.19
CA ARG A 487 17.51 17.41 -8.08
C ARG A 487 17.90 15.94 -8.02
N GLU A 488 18.71 15.53 -8.99
CA GLU A 488 19.06 14.15 -9.33
C GLU A 488 20.58 14.00 -9.35
N SER A 489 21.13 12.85 -8.99
CA SER A 489 22.55 12.59 -9.30
C SER A 489 22.69 12.18 -10.77
N ARG A 490 23.76 12.65 -11.44
CA ARG A 490 24.17 12.17 -12.78
C ARG A 490 24.46 10.67 -12.80
N ASP A 491 24.73 10.09 -11.64
CA ASP A 491 25.07 8.68 -11.45
C ASP A 491 23.86 7.85 -10.97
N ALA A 492 22.67 8.45 -10.89
CA ALA A 492 21.41 7.79 -10.56
C ALA A 492 20.50 7.70 -11.80
N VAL A 493 19.55 6.75 -11.76
CA VAL A 493 18.47 6.67 -12.76
C VAL A 493 17.70 7.99 -12.76
N ALA A 494 17.46 8.55 -13.96
CA ALA A 494 16.68 9.76 -14.12
C ALA A 494 15.25 9.52 -13.60
N LEU A 495 14.90 10.24 -12.54
CA LEU A 495 13.57 10.26 -11.95
C LEU A 495 12.64 11.19 -12.73
N LEU A 496 13.20 12.17 -13.47
CA LEU A 496 12.44 13.15 -14.24
C LEU A 496 11.33 12.56 -15.13
N PRO A 497 11.54 11.50 -15.93
CA PRO A 497 10.49 10.96 -16.79
C PRO A 497 9.35 10.34 -15.99
N THR A 498 9.67 9.54 -14.96
CA THR A 498 8.70 8.89 -14.08
C THR A 498 7.95 9.89 -13.20
N LEU A 499 8.63 10.96 -12.76
CA LEU A 499 8.01 12.08 -12.05
C LEU A 499 7.02 12.79 -12.97
N ARG A 500 7.42 13.12 -14.20
CA ARG A 500 6.53 13.74 -15.18
C ARG A 500 5.29 12.88 -15.47
N GLU A 501 5.48 11.59 -15.74
CA GLU A 501 4.38 10.65 -16.00
C GLU A 501 3.42 10.54 -14.81
N ASN A 502 3.95 10.50 -13.57
CA ASN A 502 3.12 10.44 -12.37
C ASN A 502 2.37 11.76 -12.10
N LEU A 503 2.96 12.92 -12.39
CA LEU A 503 2.30 14.22 -12.30
C LEU A 503 1.18 14.36 -13.33
N GLU A 504 1.47 13.99 -14.59
CA GLU A 504 0.50 13.99 -15.69
C GLU A 504 -0.66 13.00 -15.41
N LYS A 505 -0.39 11.81 -14.85
CA LYS A 505 -1.41 10.84 -14.39
C LYS A 505 -2.30 11.32 -13.24
N VAL A 506 -1.78 12.22 -12.40
CA VAL A 506 -2.53 12.80 -11.26
C VAL A 506 -3.33 14.04 -11.69
N GLY A 507 -3.06 14.60 -12.88
CA GLY A 507 -3.82 15.73 -13.45
C GLY A 507 -3.07 17.06 -13.49
N LEU A 508 -1.73 17.06 -13.33
CA LEU A 508 -0.87 18.23 -13.53
C LEU A 508 -0.33 18.27 -14.96
N THR A 509 -0.55 19.37 -15.67
CA THR A 509 -0.01 19.58 -17.02
C THR A 509 1.39 20.19 -16.93
N ILE A 510 2.31 19.76 -17.80
CA ILE A 510 3.72 20.17 -17.76
C ILE A 510 4.04 21.04 -18.97
N ASP A 511 4.29 22.32 -18.72
CA ASP A 511 4.54 23.31 -19.80
C ASP A 511 5.93 23.16 -20.40
N HIS A 512 6.95 23.06 -19.54
CA HIS A 512 8.33 22.94 -19.93
C HIS A 512 9.20 22.34 -18.82
N ALA A 513 10.26 21.66 -19.24
CA ALA A 513 11.30 21.13 -18.38
C ALA A 513 12.63 21.79 -18.78
N LEU A 514 13.24 22.56 -17.89
CA LEU A 514 14.48 23.29 -18.13
C LEU A 514 15.56 22.78 -17.20
N LYS A 515 16.68 22.29 -17.77
CA LYS A 515 17.87 21.96 -16.99
C LYS A 515 18.47 23.25 -16.43
N ILE A 516 18.70 23.29 -15.12
CA ILE A 516 19.30 24.42 -14.41
C ILE A 516 20.68 24.06 -13.87
N GLU A 517 21.42 25.04 -13.37
CA GLU A 517 22.77 24.79 -12.86
C GLU A 517 22.70 23.96 -11.56
N PRO A 518 23.45 22.84 -11.47
CA PRO A 518 23.49 22.03 -10.28
C PRO A 518 24.29 22.72 -9.18
N THR A 519 23.83 22.59 -7.94
CA THR A 519 24.52 23.05 -6.73
C THR A 519 25.67 22.14 -6.30
N ALA A 520 25.60 20.85 -6.64
CA ALA A 520 26.60 19.84 -6.28
C ALA A 520 27.35 19.26 -7.49
N ALA A 521 28.58 18.83 -7.27
CA ALA A 521 29.34 18.08 -8.27
C ALA A 521 28.63 16.75 -8.58
N ARG A 522 28.48 16.45 -9.88
CA ARG A 522 27.74 15.28 -10.40
C ARG A 522 26.23 15.29 -10.08
N GLU A 523 25.62 16.46 -9.93
CA GLU A 523 24.17 16.66 -9.90
C GLU A 523 23.59 17.06 -11.28
N ILE A 524 22.30 16.81 -11.46
CA ILE A 524 21.39 17.33 -12.48
C ILE A 524 20.27 18.01 -11.69
N ALA A 525 20.14 19.33 -11.82
CA ALA A 525 18.96 20.03 -11.36
C ALA A 525 18.08 20.33 -12.59
N THR A 526 16.79 20.01 -12.50
CA THR A 526 15.81 20.25 -13.56
C THR A 526 14.59 20.96 -12.98
N GLU A 527 14.29 22.12 -13.54
CA GLU A 527 13.14 22.96 -13.24
C GLU A 527 11.95 22.51 -14.12
N LEU A 528 10.91 21.95 -13.49
CA LEU A 528 9.63 21.64 -14.14
C LEU A 528 8.64 22.79 -13.89
N THR A 529 8.19 23.47 -14.94
CA THR A 529 7.04 24.39 -14.83
C THR A 529 5.76 23.59 -15.03
N LEU A 530 4.93 23.54 -14.00
CA LEU A 530 3.67 22.79 -13.97
C LEU A 530 2.49 23.76 -13.89
N ARG A 531 1.36 23.39 -14.50
CA ARG A 531 0.07 24.04 -14.30
C ARG A 531 -0.99 23.06 -13.81
N TYR A 532 -1.93 23.56 -13.02
CA TYR A 532 -3.17 22.85 -12.67
C TYR A 532 -4.36 23.81 -12.72
N ARG A 533 -5.56 23.23 -12.83
CA ARG A 533 -6.83 23.94 -12.79
C ARG A 533 -7.50 23.76 -11.43
N LEU A 534 -8.03 24.86 -10.88
CA LEU A 534 -8.74 24.85 -9.59
C LEU A 534 -10.15 24.23 -9.66
N ASP A 535 -10.69 24.02 -10.87
CA ASP A 535 -11.95 23.31 -11.10
C ASP A 535 -11.75 21.83 -11.52
N SER A 536 -10.53 21.30 -11.41
CA SER A 536 -10.24 19.89 -11.71
C SER A 536 -10.96 18.94 -10.74
N PRO A 537 -11.59 17.85 -11.20
CA PRO A 537 -12.15 16.79 -10.33
C PRO A 537 -11.06 15.90 -9.69
N GLN A 538 -9.79 16.17 -9.98
CA GLN A 538 -8.62 15.49 -9.42
C GLN A 538 -7.85 16.39 -8.43
N LEU A 539 -8.36 17.58 -8.08
CA LEU A 539 -7.65 18.55 -7.24
C LEU A 539 -7.16 18.00 -5.88
N PRO A 540 -7.87 17.09 -5.18
CA PRO A 540 -7.35 16.41 -3.99
C PRO A 540 -6.09 15.61 -4.26
N ALA A 541 -6.08 14.77 -5.31
CA ALA A 541 -4.92 13.97 -5.68
C ALA A 541 -3.74 14.85 -6.16
N ILE A 542 -4.03 15.92 -6.90
CA ILE A 542 -3.05 16.96 -7.27
C ILE A 542 -2.44 17.60 -6.02
N SER A 543 -3.27 17.91 -5.02
CA SER A 543 -2.82 18.52 -3.77
C SER A 543 -1.94 17.57 -2.96
N ASP A 544 -2.39 16.33 -2.77
CA ASP A 544 -1.65 15.29 -2.04
C ASP A 544 -0.31 14.97 -2.73
N ALA A 545 -0.28 14.90 -4.07
CA ALA A 545 0.96 14.67 -4.82
C ALA A 545 1.94 15.84 -4.69
N LEU A 546 1.49 17.10 -4.81
CA LEU A 546 2.36 18.27 -4.63
C LEU A 546 2.88 18.39 -3.19
N ASP A 547 2.09 17.99 -2.20
CA ASP A 547 2.48 18.05 -0.79
C ASP A 547 3.30 16.83 -0.33
N ALA A 548 3.18 15.68 -1.00
CA ALA A 548 4.14 14.58 -0.91
C ALA A 548 5.49 14.93 -1.57
N LEU A 549 5.48 15.68 -2.68
CA LEU A 549 6.72 16.19 -3.30
C LEU A 549 7.43 17.22 -2.42
N ARG A 550 6.70 18.05 -1.66
CA ARG A 550 7.32 18.91 -0.62
C ARG A 550 8.04 18.15 0.48
N GLN A 551 7.65 16.90 0.74
CA GLN A 551 8.26 16.03 1.75
C GLN A 551 9.41 15.19 1.19
N ASN A 552 9.54 15.10 -0.13
CA ASN A 552 10.62 14.38 -0.80
C ASN A 552 11.89 15.27 -0.85
N PRO A 553 13.01 14.86 -0.22
CA PRO A 553 14.22 15.68 -0.12
C PRO A 553 14.97 15.89 -1.45
N ARG A 554 14.48 15.33 -2.57
CA ARG A 554 15.00 15.58 -3.92
C ARG A 554 14.18 16.58 -4.73
N THR A 555 13.07 17.10 -4.21
CA THR A 555 12.18 18.01 -4.95
C THR A 555 11.82 19.27 -4.17
N THR A 556 12.26 20.43 -4.66
CA THR A 556 11.84 21.74 -4.12
C THR A 556 10.61 22.22 -4.88
N VAL A 557 9.44 22.19 -4.24
CA VAL A 557 8.16 22.64 -4.82
C VAL A 557 7.97 24.14 -4.54
N ILE A 558 8.24 24.96 -5.54
CA ILE A 558 8.18 26.42 -5.50
C ILE A 558 6.83 26.87 -6.08
N GLU A 559 5.89 27.20 -5.19
CA GLU A 559 4.54 27.66 -5.50
C GLU A 559 4.25 28.84 -4.57
N PRO A 560 3.61 29.94 -5.02
CA PRO A 560 3.29 31.06 -4.15
C PRO A 560 2.44 30.61 -2.97
N GLY A 561 2.77 31.07 -1.76
CA GLY A 561 2.01 30.74 -0.54
C GLY A 561 0.49 30.92 -0.66
N PRO A 562 -0.02 32.02 -1.26
CA PRO A 562 -1.45 32.19 -1.53
C PRO A 562 -2.04 31.10 -2.43
N ASP A 563 -1.42 30.81 -3.59
CA ASP A 563 -1.89 29.81 -4.55
C ASP A 563 -1.84 28.39 -3.95
N ALA A 564 -0.78 28.07 -3.21
CA ALA A 564 -0.65 26.80 -2.49
C ALA A 564 -1.74 26.64 -1.41
N THR A 565 -2.12 27.73 -0.76
CA THR A 565 -3.19 27.77 0.25
C THR A 565 -4.56 27.65 -0.40
N GLU A 566 -4.81 28.39 -1.49
CA GLU A 566 -6.05 28.34 -2.28
C GLU A 566 -6.29 26.93 -2.86
N ARG A 567 -5.26 26.31 -3.46
CA ARG A 567 -5.32 24.90 -3.91
C ARG A 567 -5.67 23.97 -2.76
N ARG A 568 -4.96 24.06 -1.62
CA ARG A 568 -5.24 23.19 -0.46
C ARG A 568 -6.65 23.39 0.07
N GLN A 569 -7.13 24.63 0.16
CA GLN A 569 -8.50 24.93 0.61
C GLN A 569 -9.55 24.36 -0.34
N LEU A 570 -9.39 24.51 -1.66
CA LEU A 570 -10.32 23.97 -2.65
C LEU A 570 -10.22 22.45 -2.79
N ALA A 571 -9.02 21.87 -2.67
CA ALA A 571 -8.80 20.44 -2.59
C ALA A 571 -9.47 19.83 -1.35
N ILE A 572 -9.30 20.45 -0.18
CA ILE A 572 -9.96 20.06 1.06
C ILE A 572 -11.48 20.23 0.93
N ALA A 573 -11.99 21.30 0.31
CA ALA A 573 -13.42 21.49 0.08
C ALA A 573 -14.02 20.43 -0.86
N GLN A 574 -13.32 20.06 -1.94
CA GLN A 574 -13.78 19.04 -2.89
C GLN A 574 -13.66 17.61 -2.32
N GLU A 575 -12.63 17.36 -1.51
CA GLU A 575 -12.48 16.11 -0.74
C GLU A 575 -13.48 16.06 0.44
N GLN A 576 -13.87 17.20 1.02
CA GLN A 576 -14.99 17.31 1.96
C GLN A 576 -16.33 17.04 1.26
N GLN A 577 -16.55 17.52 0.04
CA GLN A 577 -17.73 17.13 -0.75
C GLN A 577 -17.76 15.61 -1.03
N ARG A 578 -16.61 14.97 -1.26
CA ARG A 578 -16.53 13.50 -1.34
C ARG A 578 -16.78 12.80 0.01
N ARG A 579 -16.26 13.34 1.11
CA ARG A 579 -16.36 12.77 2.47
C ARG A 579 -17.69 13.07 3.17
N ALA A 580 -18.45 14.06 2.71
CA ALA A 580 -19.82 14.32 3.15
C ALA A 580 -20.75 13.11 2.92
N GLY A 581 -20.39 12.20 2.01
CA GLY A 581 -21.19 11.03 1.69
C GLY A 581 -22.39 11.42 0.82
N PRO A 582 -23.60 10.87 1.09
CA PRO A 582 -24.82 11.41 0.48
C PRO A 582 -25.02 12.85 0.96
N GLU A 583 -25.28 13.79 0.05
CA GLU A 583 -25.51 15.19 0.43
C GLU A 583 -26.67 15.27 1.44
N LEU A 584 -26.39 15.92 2.56
CA LEU A 584 -27.36 16.21 3.61
C LEU A 584 -28.48 17.07 3.05
N VAL A 585 -29.72 16.59 3.14
CA VAL A 585 -30.90 17.33 2.68
C VAL A 585 -31.00 18.62 3.51
N PRO A 586 -30.88 19.82 2.90
CA PRO A 586 -30.84 21.07 3.64
C PRO A 586 -32.12 21.33 4.45
N SER A 587 -31.99 22.05 5.56
CA SER A 587 -33.13 22.47 6.39
C SER A 587 -33.34 23.98 6.36
N ASP A 588 -34.43 24.44 6.96
CA ASP A 588 -34.70 25.87 7.17
C ASP A 588 -33.72 26.56 8.15
N SER A 589 -32.73 25.84 8.69
CA SER A 589 -31.71 26.39 9.60
C SER A 589 -30.29 25.90 9.25
N PRO A 590 -29.46 26.74 8.58
CA PRO A 590 -28.07 26.40 8.26
C PRO A 590 -27.19 26.06 9.46
N ALA A 591 -27.55 26.56 10.66
CA ALA A 591 -26.87 26.21 11.91
C ALA A 591 -27.10 24.74 12.31
N HIS A 592 -28.31 24.20 12.06
CA HIS A 592 -28.57 22.78 12.22
C HIS A 592 -27.78 21.99 11.17
N ASP A 593 -27.78 22.40 9.91
CA ASP A 593 -27.08 21.68 8.84
C ASP A 593 -25.57 21.56 9.11
N GLN A 594 -24.93 22.64 9.58
CA GLN A 594 -23.55 22.61 10.04
C GLN A 594 -23.35 21.68 11.25
N ALA A 595 -24.28 21.67 12.21
CA ALA A 595 -24.22 20.77 13.36
C ALA A 595 -24.44 19.30 12.96
N ARG A 596 -25.31 19.00 11.98
CA ARG A 596 -25.53 17.65 11.44
C ARG A 596 -24.28 17.12 10.74
N GLN A 597 -23.63 17.92 9.91
CA GLN A 597 -22.33 17.57 9.31
C GLN A 597 -21.26 17.32 10.40
N SER A 598 -21.15 18.24 11.36
CA SER A 598 -20.20 18.15 12.49
C SER A 598 -20.43 16.89 13.34
N PHE A 599 -21.69 16.48 13.52
CA PHE A 599 -22.06 15.22 14.16
C PHE A 599 -21.58 14.03 13.36
N ILE A 600 -21.85 13.96 12.06
CA ILE A 600 -21.58 12.80 11.20
C ILE A 600 -20.07 12.50 11.15
N GLU A 601 -19.22 13.52 10.99
CA GLU A 601 -17.76 13.37 10.97
C GLU A 601 -17.21 12.84 12.31
N ALA A 602 -17.62 13.46 13.42
CA ALA A 602 -17.24 13.04 14.77
C ALA A 602 -17.74 11.62 15.10
N ALA A 603 -18.98 11.33 14.73
CA ALA A 603 -19.63 10.03 14.91
C ALA A 603 -18.88 8.91 14.17
N GLY A 604 -18.36 9.17 12.97
CA GLY A 604 -17.55 8.22 12.22
C GLY A 604 -16.28 7.80 12.97
N LEU A 605 -15.56 8.74 13.59
CA LEU A 605 -14.37 8.47 14.39
C LEU A 605 -14.72 7.73 15.69
N VAL A 606 -15.66 8.25 16.47
CA VAL A 606 -16.08 7.65 17.75
C VAL A 606 -16.65 6.24 17.56
N ALA A 607 -17.35 5.97 16.45
CA ALA A 607 -17.86 4.64 16.13
C ALA A 607 -16.76 3.62 15.75
N ARG A 608 -15.52 4.02 15.46
CA ARG A 608 -14.39 3.08 15.28
C ARG A 608 -13.83 2.67 16.64
N GLU A 609 -13.48 3.64 17.48
CA GLU A 609 -12.96 3.41 18.84
C GLU A 609 -13.95 2.61 19.71
N LEU A 610 -15.26 2.87 19.57
CA LEU A 610 -16.30 2.08 20.25
C LEU A 610 -16.29 0.59 19.84
N ARG A 611 -15.89 0.24 18.61
CA ARG A 611 -15.80 -1.17 18.19
C ARG A 611 -14.56 -1.87 18.77
N GLU A 612 -13.41 -1.22 18.73
CA GLU A 612 -12.19 -1.77 19.36
C GLU A 612 -12.38 -1.94 20.88
N SER A 613 -13.17 -1.05 21.49
CA SER A 613 -13.61 -1.11 22.89
C SER A 613 -14.77 -2.11 23.15
N ALA A 614 -15.12 -2.98 22.20
CA ALA A 614 -16.24 -3.94 22.24
C ALA A 614 -17.65 -3.35 22.52
N ALA A 615 -17.80 -2.03 22.47
CA ALA A 615 -19.07 -1.30 22.59
C ALA A 615 -19.78 -1.19 21.22
N THR A 616 -19.80 -2.27 20.45
CA THR A 616 -20.22 -2.30 19.03
C THR A 616 -21.65 -1.81 18.83
N LEU A 617 -22.58 -2.20 19.70
CA LEU A 617 -23.97 -1.71 19.67
C LEU A 617 -24.08 -0.17 19.81
N ASN A 618 -23.14 0.47 20.52
CA ASN A 618 -23.08 1.93 20.59
C ASN A 618 -22.51 2.56 19.30
N ALA A 619 -21.54 1.90 18.65
CA ALA A 619 -21.11 2.28 17.31
C ALA A 619 -22.28 2.20 16.29
N ALA A 620 -23.11 1.15 16.36
CA ALA A 620 -24.29 1.01 15.51
C ALA A 620 -25.39 2.04 15.82
N ARG A 621 -25.66 2.34 17.10
CA ARG A 621 -26.57 3.44 17.50
C ARG A 621 -26.13 4.76 16.89
N LEU A 622 -24.84 5.07 17.04
CA LEU A 622 -24.23 6.30 16.56
C LEU A 622 -24.30 6.42 15.03
N GLN A 623 -24.08 5.32 14.30
CA GLN A 623 -24.17 5.27 12.84
C GLN A 623 -25.60 5.36 12.29
N GLU A 624 -26.60 4.76 12.96
CA GLU A 624 -28.00 4.95 12.57
C GLU A 624 -28.43 6.41 12.78
N VAL A 625 -27.99 7.06 13.86
CA VAL A 625 -28.24 8.50 14.05
C VAL A 625 -27.57 9.34 12.97
N SER A 626 -26.30 9.08 12.62
CA SER A 626 -25.64 9.76 11.49
C SER A 626 -26.42 9.59 10.18
N ARG A 627 -26.89 8.37 9.89
CA ARG A 627 -27.68 8.03 8.69
C ARG A 627 -29.03 8.75 8.66
N GLN A 628 -29.70 8.86 9.81
CA GLN A 628 -30.96 9.58 9.96
C GLN A 628 -30.78 11.10 9.83
N LEU A 629 -29.67 11.67 10.35
CA LEU A 629 -29.38 13.10 10.26
C LEU A 629 -29.07 13.58 8.83
N LEU A 630 -28.76 12.69 7.88
CA LEU A 630 -28.71 13.04 6.45
C LEU A 630 -30.04 13.61 5.93
N THR A 631 -31.17 13.26 6.54
CA THR A 631 -32.51 13.71 6.11
C THR A 631 -33.32 14.42 7.19
N LYS A 632 -33.08 14.16 8.48
CA LYS A 632 -33.79 14.80 9.61
C LYS A 632 -33.00 16.00 10.16
N PRO A 633 -33.65 17.16 10.42
CA PRO A 633 -32.97 18.40 10.80
C PRO A 633 -32.56 18.49 12.29
N ALA A 634 -33.07 17.62 13.17
CA ALA A 634 -32.87 17.70 14.61
C ALA A 634 -32.71 16.33 15.28
N LEU A 635 -32.19 16.31 16.51
CA LEU A 635 -32.11 15.11 17.35
C LEU A 635 -33.37 14.94 18.19
N GLU A 636 -34.32 14.18 17.65
CA GLU A 636 -35.64 13.94 18.27
C GLU A 636 -35.91 12.46 18.56
N GLY A 637 -36.69 12.20 19.62
CA GLY A 637 -37.13 10.85 19.99
C GLY A 637 -36.00 9.83 20.11
N LEU A 638 -36.15 8.70 19.43
CA LEU A 638 -35.18 7.59 19.44
C LEU A 638 -33.76 8.00 19.00
N ASN A 639 -33.60 9.04 18.16
CA ASN A 639 -32.27 9.52 17.78
C ASN A 639 -31.55 10.18 18.95
N ARG A 640 -32.27 10.96 19.76
CA ARG A 640 -31.76 11.58 20.99
C ARG A 640 -31.40 10.52 22.02
N GLU A 641 -32.31 9.58 22.28
CA GLU A 641 -32.11 8.48 23.22
C GLU A 641 -30.90 7.61 22.85
N ASN A 642 -30.70 7.32 21.56
CA ASN A 642 -29.53 6.61 21.07
C ASN A 642 -28.22 7.37 21.32
N VAL A 643 -28.20 8.70 21.15
CA VAL A 643 -27.04 9.54 21.47
C VAL A 643 -26.76 9.58 22.96
N GLU A 644 -27.79 9.73 23.80
CA GLU A 644 -27.64 9.75 25.26
C GLU A 644 -27.06 8.41 25.77
N LYS A 645 -27.52 7.26 25.23
CA LYS A 645 -26.96 5.93 25.50
C LYS A 645 -25.48 5.80 25.08
N VAL A 646 -25.12 6.33 23.91
CA VAL A 646 -23.73 6.33 23.40
C VAL A 646 -22.82 7.15 24.31
N LEU A 647 -23.22 8.39 24.65
CA LEU A 647 -22.42 9.28 25.50
C LEU A 647 -22.22 8.68 26.91
N ALA A 648 -23.24 8.03 27.48
CA ALA A 648 -23.17 7.35 28.77
C ALA A 648 -22.29 6.08 28.82
N VAL A 649 -21.76 5.63 27.66
CA VAL A 649 -20.72 4.60 27.56
C VAL A 649 -19.37 5.22 27.21
N VAL A 650 -19.34 6.24 26.36
CA VAL A 650 -18.14 7.05 26.08
C VAL A 650 -17.53 7.63 27.36
N ASP A 651 -18.35 8.13 28.30
CA ASP A 651 -17.91 8.66 29.60
C ASP A 651 -17.34 7.60 30.56
N LYS A 652 -17.34 6.31 30.17
CA LYS A 652 -16.77 5.19 30.93
C LYS A 652 -15.55 4.56 30.25
N LEU A 653 -15.13 5.09 29.11
CA LEU A 653 -14.01 4.58 28.31
C LEU A 653 -12.86 5.60 28.35
N ASP A 654 -11.76 5.25 29.03
CA ASP A 654 -10.60 6.13 29.18
C ASP A 654 -9.95 6.52 27.85
N THR A 655 -10.10 5.70 26.81
CA THR A 655 -9.68 5.97 25.42
C THR A 655 -10.50 7.05 24.72
N LEU A 656 -11.69 7.37 25.23
CA LEU A 656 -12.68 8.22 24.55
C LEU A 656 -13.11 9.46 25.33
N LYS A 657 -13.08 9.45 26.68
CA LYS A 657 -13.50 10.58 27.52
C LYS A 657 -12.88 11.94 27.10
N ASP A 658 -11.59 11.96 26.79
CA ASP A 658 -10.80 13.14 26.43
C ASP A 658 -10.57 13.28 24.91
N ASN A 659 -11.19 12.41 24.10
CA ASN A 659 -10.96 12.37 22.66
C ASN A 659 -11.57 13.61 21.95
N PRO A 660 -10.83 14.34 21.10
CA PRO A 660 -11.35 15.52 20.40
C PRO A 660 -12.64 15.27 19.59
N ALA A 661 -12.81 14.07 19.02
CA ALA A 661 -14.02 13.71 18.29
C ALA A 661 -15.25 13.61 19.23
N VAL A 662 -15.06 13.17 20.49
CA VAL A 662 -16.15 13.17 21.49
C VAL A 662 -16.55 14.59 21.87
N GLN A 663 -15.60 15.52 21.96
CA GLN A 663 -15.90 16.92 22.25
C GLN A 663 -16.65 17.60 21.07
N GLN A 664 -16.24 17.33 19.84
CA GLN A 664 -16.96 17.75 18.62
C GLN A 664 -18.38 17.16 18.59
N LEU A 665 -18.55 15.87 18.89
CA LEU A 665 -19.85 15.21 18.97
C LEU A 665 -20.75 15.88 20.03
N ARG A 666 -20.24 16.14 21.23
CA ARG A 666 -20.97 16.83 22.32
C ARG A 666 -21.32 18.28 21.97
N GLN A 667 -20.55 18.96 21.12
CA GLN A 667 -20.89 20.29 20.62
C GLN A 667 -22.04 20.22 19.61
N ALA A 668 -21.96 19.31 18.63
CA ALA A 668 -22.98 19.12 17.61
C ALA A 668 -24.34 18.71 18.22
N VAL A 669 -24.35 17.76 19.16
CA VAL A 669 -25.57 17.34 19.88
C VAL A 669 -26.27 18.52 20.57
N ARG A 670 -25.50 19.35 21.30
CA ARG A 670 -26.04 20.53 21.98
C ARG A 670 -26.62 21.58 21.04
N GLN A 671 -26.26 21.58 19.76
CA GLN A 671 -26.88 22.44 18.75
C GLN A 671 -28.15 21.79 18.17
N LEU A 672 -28.11 20.49 17.87
CA LEU A 672 -29.23 19.73 17.27
C LEU A 672 -30.43 19.47 18.21
N GLU A 673 -30.26 19.68 19.52
CA GLU A 673 -31.33 19.66 20.51
C GLU A 673 -32.01 21.04 20.72
N GLN A 674 -31.48 22.12 20.16
CA GLN A 674 -32.09 23.45 20.30
C GLN A 674 -33.21 23.66 19.27
N PRO A 675 -34.21 24.52 19.55
CA PRO A 675 -35.19 24.89 18.55
C PRO A 675 -34.53 25.60 17.37
N ALA A 676 -34.75 25.08 16.17
CA ALA A 676 -34.17 25.61 14.93
C ALA A 676 -34.57 27.07 14.72
N GLN A 677 -33.57 27.98 14.76
CA GLN A 677 -33.79 29.39 14.47
C GLN A 677 -34.02 29.55 12.96
N THR A 678 -35.27 29.80 12.58
CA THR A 678 -35.67 30.11 11.20
C THR A 678 -35.37 31.56 10.87
N GLN A 679 -34.85 31.82 9.66
CA GLN A 679 -34.70 33.19 9.20
C GLN A 679 -36.06 33.80 8.87
N PRO A 680 -36.32 35.08 9.19
CA PRO A 680 -37.54 35.76 8.76
C PRO A 680 -37.58 35.86 7.24
N VAL A 681 -38.59 35.25 6.61
CA VAL A 681 -38.82 35.39 5.16
C VAL A 681 -38.98 36.88 4.83
N PRO A 682 -38.18 37.45 3.91
CA PRO A 682 -38.26 38.87 3.60
C PRO A 682 -39.63 39.19 2.99
N GLN A 683 -40.41 40.01 3.70
CA GLN A 683 -41.74 40.43 3.24
C GLN A 683 -41.60 41.19 1.92
N LYS A 684 -42.23 40.67 0.85
CA LYS A 684 -42.30 41.40 -0.42
C LYS A 684 -42.91 42.78 -0.18
N PRO A 685 -42.29 43.88 -0.68
CA PRO A 685 -42.86 45.22 -0.55
C PRO A 685 -44.29 45.25 -1.08
N ARG A 686 -45.21 45.83 -0.29
CA ARG A 686 -46.58 46.10 -0.78
C ARG A 686 -46.48 47.06 -1.98
N PRO A 687 -47.19 46.83 -3.09
CA PRO A 687 -47.29 47.82 -4.16
C PRO A 687 -47.81 49.14 -3.60
N GLY A 688 -47.14 50.24 -3.92
CA GLY A 688 -47.63 51.58 -3.58
C GLY A 688 -48.98 51.87 -4.26
N PRO A 689 -49.79 52.77 -3.70
CA PRO A 689 -51.04 53.18 -4.34
C PRO A 689 -50.76 53.80 -5.70
N ARG A 690 -51.58 53.47 -6.70
CA ARG A 690 -51.54 54.14 -8.01
C ARG A 690 -52.10 55.55 -7.87
N LEU A 691 -51.38 56.52 -8.43
CA LEU A 691 -51.87 57.81 -8.88
C LEU A 691 -51.95 57.77 -10.41
#